data_AF-A0AAE3GSZ3-F1
#
_entry.id   AF-A0AAE3GSZ3-F1
#
_cell.length_a   1.000
_cell.length_b   1.000
_cell.length_c   1.000
_cell.angle_alpha   90.00
_cell.angle_beta   90.00
_cell.angle_gamma   90.00
#
_symmetry.space_group_name_H-M   'P 1'
#
loop_
_entity.id
_entity.type
_entity.pdbx_description
1 polymer ?
#
loop_
_entity_poly.entity_id
_entity_poly.type
_entity_poly.pdbx_seq_one_letter_code
_entity_poly.pdbx_strand_id
1 'polypeptide(L)'
;MSYCLNPNCQAPENTESTNLCLSCASKLLLKEQYRAIKPIGEGGFGRTFLAEDKSSGKRCVIKQFFPQQQSNIQKASELFRQEAQQLEQLGKHPQIPELFDYFEEERHQYLVQEYIPGENLATVLADEGNFDESQIYQLLNDLLPVLQVIHNHQVIHRDIKPENIIRRHGSNQLVLVDFGAAKLVTETRLAKTGTVIGSAAYTAPEQARGKAIFASDLYSLAVTCIHLLTQLPPFDLFDSTEGIWIWRDYLKTPISNELGQIIDKMLPSATKDRYQSAGEVLQYLNASPQEVFAYGKTPRKLFKKKWLFGSTLLLALAGTWYFTSFPKQSVEPQNISTQQSQPQIIANTPGLHAQSPDGKEQLLPLQHTEVMAKVAGNVARVEVTQTFTNPFNNPLEAVYVFPLPDEAAVDDMEIIVGDRIIRGTIKKRGEAKRIYQEAKQQGKTAALLEQEKDNIFTQSLANIKPGEKIQVTIRYTDSMKFEEGSYEFVFPTVVGERYISGEATNKQVNDTSRINPILGLFGGNKHGQDIGITVEIEAGLPISNIQSPSHQINATQEGRIVRVQLDKDDKIPDKDLILRYRVASNETQSTVLTQADERGGHFATYFIPALQYQTQEIVPKDVVFLIDTSGSQKGAPMEQSKELMRGFVNGLNPQDTFTVINFSNTNTQLSPTPLANTEVNRAKAIAYINRLQADGGTELMNGIRTVENFPAAKAGRLRSIVLITDGLIGNDEEIIAEVQKNLKPGNRLYSFGVGSSVNRFLIDRLAEVGQGIAEVISQNEPAKPVVDKFLQRLNNPVLTNIELTWEGTGRSPEIYPNRVPDLFANQPLVVFGKKLDGGSGILRVKGIAAGGKVYEQTFPINFNQGQGNPAIAQLWGRARIKELMYQMFRGETPEGIAAITNTALAYRLLSKYTAFIAVTEEVRVAPNSQPHAVKVPVKKPHGIGEEMSGGDVASAPEPSQVLAVLALGIYLILKRKNHR
;
A
#
# COMPACT_ATOMS: atom_id res chain seq x y z
N MET A 1 13.83 -19.54 43.88
CA MET A 1 14.47 -19.42 42.54
C MET A 1 14.87 -17.97 42.30
N SER A 2 15.90 -17.69 41.49
CA SER A 2 16.42 -16.34 41.21
C SER A 2 16.53 -16.09 39.71
N TYR A 3 16.16 -14.90 39.24
CA TYR A 3 16.21 -14.51 37.84
C TYR A 3 17.25 -13.40 37.60
N CYS A 4 18.03 -13.54 36.53
CA CYS A 4 19.07 -12.58 36.16
C CYS A 4 18.47 -11.33 35.50
N LEU A 5 18.80 -10.16 36.04
CA LEU A 5 18.33 -8.87 35.52
C LEU A 5 19.21 -8.30 34.39
N ASN A 6 20.25 -9.02 33.97
CA ASN A 6 21.06 -8.64 32.81
C ASN A 6 20.28 -8.96 31.51
N PRO A 7 19.97 -7.96 30.67
CA PRO A 7 19.21 -8.19 29.42
C PRO A 7 19.94 -9.07 28.40
N ASN A 8 21.26 -9.18 28.49
CA ASN A 8 22.07 -9.96 27.54
C ASN A 8 22.34 -11.41 28.01
N CYS A 9 21.72 -11.84 29.11
CA CYS A 9 21.96 -13.16 29.69
C CYS A 9 21.21 -14.25 28.90
N GLN A 10 21.95 -15.20 28.32
CA GLN A 10 21.40 -16.30 27.51
C GLN A 10 20.66 -17.35 28.35
N ALA A 11 21.05 -17.53 29.62
CA ALA A 11 20.39 -18.43 30.58
C ALA A 11 20.14 -17.71 31.92
N PRO A 12 19.03 -16.97 32.07
CA PRO A 12 18.79 -16.07 33.21
C PRO A 12 18.29 -16.77 34.48
N GLU A 13 17.90 -18.04 34.42
CA GLU A 13 17.38 -18.79 35.58
C GLU A 13 18.50 -19.31 36.48
N ASN A 14 18.35 -19.12 37.79
CA ASN A 14 19.35 -19.45 38.80
C ASN A 14 18.70 -20.04 40.06
N THR A 15 19.47 -20.83 40.82
CA THR A 15 19.03 -21.34 42.13
C THR A 15 18.93 -20.20 43.16
N GLU A 16 18.14 -20.39 44.22
CA GLU A 16 17.88 -19.33 45.21
C GLU A 16 19.10 -18.92 46.05
N SER A 17 20.07 -19.82 46.21
CA SER A 17 21.27 -19.61 47.01
C SER A 17 22.42 -18.89 46.28
N THR A 18 22.32 -18.67 44.96
CA THR A 18 23.39 -18.02 44.20
C THR A 18 23.28 -16.50 44.32
N ASN A 19 24.43 -15.83 44.44
CA ASN A 19 24.51 -14.36 44.47
C ASN A 19 24.95 -13.76 43.13
N LEU A 20 25.60 -14.57 42.29
CA LEU A 20 25.99 -14.22 40.93
C LEU A 20 25.32 -15.19 39.94
N CYS A 21 24.96 -14.67 38.78
CA CYS A 21 24.38 -15.46 37.70
C CYS A 21 25.40 -16.49 37.19
N LEU A 22 25.01 -17.76 37.12
CA LEU A 22 25.88 -18.84 36.64
C LEU A 22 26.23 -18.71 35.15
N SER A 23 25.41 -18.00 34.37
CA SER A 23 25.60 -17.83 32.92
C SER A 23 26.44 -16.61 32.55
N CYS A 24 26.24 -15.46 33.21
CA CYS A 24 26.88 -14.20 32.83
C CYS A 24 27.62 -13.48 33.97
N ALA A 25 27.70 -14.08 35.16
CA ALA A 25 28.32 -13.53 36.36
C ALA A 25 27.74 -12.19 36.89
N SER A 26 26.63 -11.69 36.34
CA SER A 26 25.93 -10.52 36.86
C SER A 26 25.36 -10.75 38.26
N LYS A 27 25.27 -9.68 39.07
CA LYS A 27 24.63 -9.73 40.38
C LYS A 27 23.16 -10.13 40.27
N LEU A 28 22.70 -10.98 41.20
CA LEU A 28 21.30 -11.43 41.28
C LEU A 28 20.50 -10.67 42.35
N LEU A 29 21.15 -9.77 43.08
CA LEU A 29 20.56 -8.92 44.12
C LEU A 29 20.79 -7.45 43.76
N LEU A 30 19.71 -6.68 43.68
CA LEU A 30 19.78 -5.23 43.57
C LEU A 30 19.84 -4.59 44.95
N LYS A 31 20.73 -3.60 45.16
CA LYS A 31 21.01 -2.98 46.46
C LYS A 31 21.20 -3.98 47.61
N GLU A 32 21.69 -5.19 47.31
CA GLU A 32 21.82 -6.30 48.28
C GLU A 32 20.49 -6.70 48.98
N GLN A 33 19.34 -6.25 48.48
CA GLN A 33 18.04 -6.37 49.15
C GLN A 33 16.99 -7.06 48.26
N TYR A 34 16.86 -6.66 47.00
CA TYR A 34 15.78 -7.12 46.13
C TYR A 34 16.26 -8.21 45.17
N ARG A 35 15.55 -9.35 45.18
CA ARG A 35 15.85 -10.50 44.33
C ARG A 35 14.72 -10.75 43.34
N ALA A 36 15.01 -10.63 42.05
CA ALA A 36 14.04 -11.01 41.02
C ALA A 36 13.82 -12.54 41.02
N ILE A 37 12.57 -12.96 40.93
CA ILE A 37 12.14 -14.37 40.92
C ILE A 37 11.82 -14.82 39.49
N LYS A 38 11.02 -14.03 38.77
CA LYS A 38 10.63 -14.29 37.37
C LYS A 38 10.18 -13.02 36.65
N PRO A 39 10.35 -12.91 35.33
CA PRO A 39 9.73 -11.85 34.55
C PRO A 39 8.21 -11.99 34.58
N ILE A 40 7.50 -10.86 34.68
CA ILE A 40 6.04 -10.77 34.62
C ILE A 40 5.54 -9.76 33.58
N GLY A 41 6.44 -9.04 32.91
CA GLY A 41 6.13 -8.18 31.77
C GLY A 41 7.39 -7.66 31.09
N GLU A 42 7.34 -7.44 29.77
CA GLU A 42 8.45 -6.91 28.97
C GLU A 42 7.93 -6.03 27.84
N GLY A 43 8.58 -4.89 27.60
CA GLY A 43 8.24 -3.96 26.53
C GLY A 43 9.42 -3.11 26.08
N GLY A 44 9.22 -2.29 25.04
CA GLY A 44 10.31 -1.53 24.40
C GLY A 44 11.06 -0.52 25.30
N PHE A 45 10.54 -0.23 26.49
CA PHE A 45 11.09 0.76 27.43
C PHE A 45 11.63 0.14 28.73
N GLY A 46 11.44 -1.17 28.95
CA GLY A 46 11.83 -1.81 30.20
C GLY A 46 11.24 -3.21 30.41
N ARG A 47 11.56 -3.80 31.55
CA ARG A 47 11.10 -5.14 31.99
C ARG A 47 10.58 -5.08 33.42
N THR A 48 9.56 -5.87 33.70
CA THR A 48 8.91 -5.96 35.01
C THR A 48 9.06 -7.38 35.54
N PHE A 49 9.45 -7.51 36.81
CA PHE A 49 9.75 -8.77 37.46
C PHE A 49 8.98 -8.90 38.76
N LEU A 50 8.47 -10.11 39.04
CA LEU A 50 8.10 -10.49 40.39
C LEU A 50 9.39 -10.71 41.17
N ALA A 51 9.47 -10.16 42.37
CA ALA A 51 10.66 -10.17 43.21
C ALA A 51 10.31 -10.38 44.68
N GLU A 52 11.34 -10.56 45.49
CA GLU A 52 11.27 -10.65 46.94
C GLU A 52 12.23 -9.63 47.56
N ASP A 53 11.75 -8.92 48.58
CA ASP A 53 12.57 -8.12 49.47
C ASP A 53 13.14 -9.02 50.57
N LYS A 54 14.44 -9.30 50.53
CA LYS A 54 15.09 -10.18 51.50
C LYS A 54 15.00 -9.69 52.95
N SER A 55 14.87 -8.39 53.16
CA SER A 55 14.83 -7.83 54.52
C SER A 55 13.52 -8.13 55.23
N SER A 56 12.41 -8.18 54.47
CA SER A 56 11.06 -8.37 55.00
C SER A 56 10.43 -9.72 54.62
N GLY A 57 10.99 -10.45 53.66
CA GLY A 57 10.43 -11.68 53.07
C GLY A 57 9.16 -11.44 52.25
N LYS A 58 8.82 -10.18 51.94
CA LYS A 58 7.60 -9.82 51.20
C LYS A 58 7.86 -9.84 49.70
N ARG A 59 6.82 -10.22 48.94
CA ARG A 59 6.82 -10.11 47.48
C ARG A 59 6.70 -8.65 47.05
N CYS A 60 7.47 -8.27 46.04
CA CYS A 60 7.44 -6.96 45.42
C CYS A 60 7.55 -7.08 43.89
N VAL A 61 7.38 -5.95 43.19
CA VAL A 61 7.57 -5.84 41.75
C VAL A 61 8.79 -4.97 41.49
N ILE A 62 9.74 -5.45 40.69
CA ILE A 62 10.88 -4.66 40.20
C ILE A 62 10.58 -4.26 38.77
N LYS A 63 10.61 -2.97 38.47
CA LYS A 63 10.63 -2.44 37.10
C LYS A 63 12.01 -1.94 36.75
N GLN A 64 12.58 -2.49 35.70
CA GLN A 64 13.86 -2.09 35.12
C GLN A 64 13.61 -1.30 33.85
N PHE A 65 14.13 -0.08 33.76
CA PHE A 65 14.04 0.76 32.57
C PHE A 65 15.37 0.82 31.81
N PHE A 66 15.29 0.88 30.48
CA PHE A 66 16.47 0.96 29.60
C PHE A 66 16.71 2.40 29.12
N PRO A 67 17.89 3.01 29.34
CA PRO A 67 18.19 4.34 28.81
C PRO A 67 18.40 4.29 27.28
N GLN A 68 17.63 5.07 26.50
CA GLN A 68 17.58 4.93 25.03
C GLN A 68 18.47 5.90 24.20
N GLN A 69 19.30 6.78 24.78
CA GLN A 69 20.23 7.64 24.00
C GLN A 69 21.51 7.96 24.77
N GLN A 70 22.66 7.91 24.10
CA GLN A 70 23.98 8.25 24.67
C GLN A 70 24.18 9.77 24.88
N SER A 71 23.37 10.63 24.26
CA SER A 71 23.57 12.09 24.28
C SER A 71 22.85 12.84 25.39
N ASN A 72 21.98 12.21 26.21
CA ASN A 72 21.22 12.92 27.25
C ASN A 72 20.84 12.08 28.50
N ILE A 73 21.73 11.18 28.93
CA ILE A 73 21.51 10.26 30.07
C ILE A 73 21.19 11.01 31.38
N GLN A 74 21.80 12.19 31.60
CA GLN A 74 21.60 12.97 32.82
C GLN A 74 20.17 13.51 32.95
N LYS A 75 19.61 14.09 31.89
CA LYS A 75 18.25 14.62 31.89
C LYS A 75 17.19 13.52 32.06
N ALA A 76 17.45 12.34 31.49
CA ALA A 76 16.61 11.16 31.67
C ALA A 76 16.61 10.66 33.13
N SER A 77 17.79 10.71 33.78
CA SER A 77 17.97 10.33 35.20
C SER A 77 17.29 11.33 36.14
N GLU A 78 17.35 12.62 35.83
CA GLU A 78 16.67 13.66 36.59
C GLU A 78 15.14 13.53 36.51
N LEU A 79 14.58 13.32 35.30
CA LEU A 79 13.14 13.12 35.10
C LEU A 79 12.62 11.84 35.79
N PHE A 80 13.38 10.75 35.72
CA PHE A 80 13.05 9.50 36.43
C PHE A 80 12.94 9.73 37.95
N ARG A 81 13.90 10.44 38.55
CA ARG A 81 13.88 10.74 39.99
C ARG A 81 12.72 11.65 40.38
N GLN A 82 12.43 12.67 39.57
CA GLN A 82 11.29 13.57 39.81
C GLN A 82 9.96 12.80 39.78
N GLU A 83 9.78 11.89 38.82
CA GLU A 83 8.56 11.11 38.70
C GLU A 83 8.43 10.06 39.82
N ALA A 84 9.52 9.43 40.24
CA ALA A 84 9.52 8.55 41.41
C ALA A 84 9.17 9.28 42.72
N GLN A 85 9.68 10.50 42.92
CA GLN A 85 9.32 11.35 44.07
C GLN A 85 7.83 11.74 44.07
N GLN A 86 7.26 12.02 42.90
CA GLN A 86 5.83 12.27 42.78
C GLN A 86 4.98 11.04 43.11
N LEU A 87 5.43 9.84 42.73
CA LEU A 87 4.77 8.58 43.10
C LEU A 87 4.88 8.31 44.60
N GLU A 88 6.01 8.63 45.23
CA GLU A 88 6.19 8.52 46.67
C GLU A 88 5.18 9.38 47.45
N GLN A 89 4.85 10.58 46.92
CA GLN A 89 3.88 11.50 47.53
C GLN A 89 2.44 10.98 47.54
N LEU A 90 2.08 10.02 46.66
CA LEU A 90 0.77 9.36 46.70
C LEU A 90 0.60 8.51 47.97
N GLY A 91 1.71 8.18 48.65
CA GLY A 91 1.71 7.50 49.94
C GLY A 91 1.02 6.13 49.92
N LYS A 92 0.52 5.71 51.09
CA LYS A 92 -0.20 4.45 51.27
C LYS A 92 -1.67 4.61 50.87
N HIS A 93 -1.96 4.50 49.59
CA HIS A 93 -3.33 4.43 49.09
C HIS A 93 -3.70 2.98 48.77
N PRO A 94 -4.83 2.43 49.27
CA PRO A 94 -5.15 0.99 49.13
C PRO A 94 -5.30 0.50 47.67
N GLN A 95 -5.57 1.41 46.73
CA GLN A 95 -5.75 1.12 45.31
C GLN A 95 -4.58 1.60 44.41
N ILE A 96 -3.45 1.97 45.01
CA ILE A 96 -2.21 2.33 44.30
C ILE A 96 -1.07 1.56 44.97
N PRO A 97 -0.24 0.80 44.23
CA PRO A 97 0.88 0.06 44.83
C PRO A 97 1.84 0.98 45.59
N GLU A 98 2.15 0.64 46.84
CA GLU A 98 3.15 1.37 47.63
C GLU A 98 4.52 1.31 46.92
N LEU A 99 5.16 2.46 46.76
CA LEU A 99 6.54 2.53 46.28
C LEU A 99 7.47 2.17 47.45
N PHE A 100 8.26 1.11 47.29
CA PHE A 100 9.22 0.65 48.30
C PHE A 100 10.60 1.28 48.12
N ASP A 101 11.08 1.42 46.88
CA ASP A 101 12.40 1.98 46.58
C ASP A 101 12.48 2.44 45.12
N TYR A 102 13.40 3.34 44.83
CA TYR A 102 13.78 3.72 43.47
C TYR A 102 15.26 4.07 43.42
N PHE A 103 15.98 3.57 42.42
CA PHE A 103 17.43 3.74 42.36
C PHE A 103 17.99 3.48 40.96
N GLU A 104 19.27 3.77 40.79
CA GLU A 104 20.05 3.50 39.58
C GLU A 104 21.20 2.55 39.92
N GLU A 105 21.32 1.45 39.17
CA GLU A 105 22.37 0.45 39.35
C GLU A 105 22.80 -0.07 37.97
N GLU A 106 24.11 -0.25 37.73
CA GLU A 106 24.66 -0.76 36.45
C GLU A 106 24.09 -0.07 35.18
N ARG A 107 23.91 1.26 35.22
CA ARG A 107 23.33 2.10 34.15
C ARG A 107 21.86 1.81 33.81
N HIS A 108 21.14 1.12 34.67
CA HIS A 108 19.70 0.92 34.57
C HIS A 108 18.99 1.66 35.70
N GLN A 109 17.75 2.06 35.44
CA GLN A 109 16.86 2.68 36.43
C GLN A 109 15.90 1.62 36.94
N TYR A 110 15.68 1.59 38.25
CA TYR A 110 14.85 0.60 38.93
C TYR A 110 13.81 1.26 39.81
N LEU A 111 12.59 0.75 39.75
CA LEU A 111 11.48 1.14 40.61
C LEU A 111 10.90 -0.12 41.26
N VAL A 112 10.80 -0.12 42.59
CA VAL A 112 10.33 -1.27 43.38
C VAL A 112 9.00 -0.93 44.05
N GLN A 113 7.98 -1.74 43.81
CA GLN A 113 6.60 -1.51 44.28
C GLN A 113 6.00 -2.72 44.99
N GLU A 114 4.91 -2.49 45.75
CA GLU A 114 4.04 -3.54 46.27
C GLU A 114 3.59 -4.49 45.15
N TYR A 115 3.69 -5.80 45.40
CA TYR A 115 3.08 -6.79 44.53
C TYR A 115 1.61 -6.97 44.89
N ILE A 116 0.73 -6.76 43.91
CA ILE A 116 -0.72 -6.91 44.07
C ILE A 116 -1.14 -8.31 43.63
N PRO A 117 -1.57 -9.20 44.54
CA PRO A 117 -2.06 -10.53 44.18
C PRO A 117 -3.47 -10.42 43.57
N GLY A 118 -3.58 -10.66 42.27
CA GLY A 118 -4.83 -10.52 41.52
C GLY A 118 -4.65 -10.79 40.04
N GLU A 119 -5.75 -10.69 39.30
CA GLU A 119 -5.80 -10.78 37.83
C GLU A 119 -6.00 -9.39 37.23
N ASN A 120 -5.33 -9.09 36.12
CA ASN A 120 -5.61 -7.84 35.40
C ASN A 120 -6.91 -7.96 34.59
N LEU A 121 -7.56 -6.83 34.31
CA LEU A 121 -8.85 -6.83 33.62
C LEU A 121 -8.79 -7.34 32.17
N ALA A 122 -7.62 -7.37 31.54
CA ALA A 122 -7.47 -8.01 30.22
C ALA A 122 -7.65 -9.53 30.32
N THR A 123 -7.05 -10.16 31.34
CA THR A 123 -7.25 -11.58 31.66
C THR A 123 -8.71 -11.85 32.04
N VAL A 124 -9.31 -10.99 32.86
CA VAL A 124 -10.74 -11.12 33.23
C VAL A 124 -11.64 -11.05 31.99
N LEU A 125 -11.41 -10.10 31.07
CA LEU A 125 -12.17 -9.98 29.82
C LEU A 125 -12.00 -11.21 28.91
N ALA A 126 -10.81 -11.83 28.90
CA ALA A 126 -10.55 -13.02 28.11
C ALA A 126 -11.25 -14.26 28.69
N ASP A 127 -11.29 -14.39 30.01
CA ASP A 127 -11.83 -15.57 30.69
C ASP A 127 -13.34 -15.49 30.93
N GLU A 128 -13.86 -14.31 31.32
CA GLU A 128 -15.26 -14.09 31.69
C GLU A 128 -16.10 -13.48 30.56
N GLY A 129 -15.46 -12.88 29.54
CA GLY A 129 -16.14 -12.20 28.42
C GLY A 129 -16.52 -10.75 28.70
N ASN A 130 -17.41 -10.20 27.87
CA ASN A 130 -17.83 -8.79 27.90
C ASN A 130 -18.37 -8.38 29.28
N PHE A 131 -18.01 -7.18 29.73
CA PHE A 131 -18.55 -6.60 30.95
C PHE A 131 -19.96 -6.08 30.69
N ASP A 132 -20.84 -6.23 31.68
CA ASP A 132 -22.16 -5.62 31.67
C ASP A 132 -22.15 -4.19 32.24
N GLU A 133 -23.31 -3.53 32.15
CA GLU A 133 -23.50 -2.17 32.65
C GLU A 133 -23.16 -2.04 34.15
N SER A 134 -23.56 -3.00 34.98
CA SER A 134 -23.30 -2.96 36.43
C SER A 134 -21.80 -3.05 36.72
N GLN A 135 -21.08 -3.89 35.98
CA GLN A 135 -19.63 -4.04 36.11
C GLN A 135 -18.89 -2.77 35.67
N ILE A 136 -19.36 -2.06 34.63
CA ILE A 136 -18.78 -0.77 34.22
C ILE A 136 -19.07 0.32 35.24
N TYR A 137 -20.28 0.38 35.81
CA TYR A 137 -20.58 1.30 36.92
C TYR A 137 -19.66 1.05 38.11
N GLN A 138 -19.41 -0.21 38.47
CA GLN A 138 -18.49 -0.56 39.55
C GLN A 138 -17.06 -0.13 39.22
N LEU A 139 -16.58 -0.40 38.00
CA LEU A 139 -15.25 0.00 37.56
C LEU A 139 -15.04 1.52 37.62
N LEU A 140 -16.02 2.31 37.15
CA LEU A 140 -15.95 3.77 37.20
C LEU A 140 -15.98 4.29 38.64
N ASN A 141 -16.84 3.73 39.50
CA ASN A 141 -16.90 4.10 40.92
C ASN A 141 -15.63 3.72 41.69
N ASP A 142 -14.95 2.64 41.32
CA ASP A 142 -13.70 2.23 41.95
C ASP A 142 -12.52 3.09 41.49
N LEU A 143 -12.45 3.47 40.21
CA LEU A 143 -11.26 4.12 39.62
C LEU A 143 -11.32 5.65 39.59
N LEU A 144 -12.49 6.27 39.44
CA LEU A 144 -12.57 7.75 39.41
C LEU A 144 -12.11 8.40 40.73
N PRO A 145 -12.43 7.88 41.94
CA PRO A 145 -11.89 8.42 43.18
C PRO A 145 -10.35 8.30 43.25
N VAL A 146 -9.80 7.20 42.75
CA VAL A 146 -8.35 6.97 42.68
C VAL A 146 -7.70 7.99 41.74
N LEU A 147 -8.28 8.22 40.55
CA LEU A 147 -7.81 9.25 39.63
C LEU A 147 -7.89 10.65 40.24
N GLN A 148 -8.94 10.97 41.00
CA GLN A 148 -9.05 12.24 41.71
C GLN A 148 -7.89 12.43 42.71
N VAL A 149 -7.54 11.39 43.47
CA VAL A 149 -6.39 11.42 44.40
C VAL A 149 -5.08 11.62 43.64
N ILE A 150 -4.87 10.89 42.54
CA ILE A 150 -3.68 11.00 41.69
C ILE A 150 -3.54 12.43 41.13
N HIS A 151 -4.62 12.98 40.56
CA HIS A 151 -4.63 14.30 39.94
C HIS A 151 -4.47 15.43 40.96
N ASN A 152 -5.00 15.28 42.18
CA ASN A 152 -4.81 16.25 43.27
C ASN A 152 -3.34 16.37 43.70
N HIS A 153 -2.56 15.29 43.57
CA HIS A 153 -1.11 15.28 43.81
C HIS A 153 -0.29 15.68 42.56
N GLN A 154 -0.94 16.26 41.53
CA GLN A 154 -0.31 16.67 40.27
C GLN A 154 0.34 15.52 39.47
N VAL A 155 -0.10 14.29 39.71
CA VAL A 155 0.34 13.11 38.95
C VAL A 155 -0.66 12.82 37.82
N ILE A 156 -0.18 12.33 36.68
CA ILE A 156 -1.00 11.83 35.57
C ILE A 156 -0.57 10.38 35.34
N HIS A 157 -1.51 9.44 35.26
CA HIS A 157 -1.20 8.01 35.13
C HIS A 157 -0.57 7.68 33.75
N ARG A 158 -1.16 8.21 32.68
CA ARG A 158 -0.69 8.13 31.27
C ARG A 158 -0.74 6.75 30.61
N ASP A 159 -1.09 5.68 31.32
CA ASP A 159 -1.16 4.33 30.75
C ASP A 159 -2.36 3.52 31.28
N ILE A 160 -3.54 4.13 31.38
CA ILE A 160 -4.76 3.42 31.83
C ILE A 160 -5.26 2.51 30.71
N LYS A 161 -5.33 1.20 30.99
CA LYS A 161 -5.78 0.14 30.09
C LYS A 161 -6.10 -1.13 30.90
N PRO A 162 -6.84 -2.11 30.35
CA PRO A 162 -7.21 -3.32 31.09
C PRO A 162 -6.04 -4.07 31.74
N GLU A 163 -4.87 -4.10 31.11
CA GLU A 163 -3.66 -4.79 31.60
C GLU A 163 -3.09 -4.13 32.88
N ASN A 164 -3.36 -2.84 33.08
CA ASN A 164 -2.83 -2.04 34.18
C ASN A 164 -3.85 -1.82 35.31
N ILE A 165 -4.96 -2.55 35.30
CA ILE A 165 -5.98 -2.52 36.35
C ILE A 165 -6.09 -3.95 36.91
N ILE A 166 -5.70 -4.15 38.16
CA ILE A 166 -5.69 -5.46 38.82
C ILE A 166 -6.87 -5.60 39.76
N ARG A 167 -7.66 -6.67 39.58
CA ARG A 167 -8.69 -7.11 40.52
C ARG A 167 -8.04 -7.94 41.62
N ARG A 168 -7.89 -7.35 42.81
CA ARG A 168 -7.23 -7.98 43.97
C ARG A 168 -8.02 -9.20 44.44
N HIS A 169 -7.34 -10.33 44.64
CA HIS A 169 -7.97 -11.54 45.17
C HIS A 169 -8.51 -11.31 46.60
N GLY A 170 -9.71 -11.82 46.88
CA GLY A 170 -10.33 -11.81 48.20
C GLY A 170 -11.17 -10.56 48.54
N SER A 171 -10.84 -9.38 47.98
CA SER A 171 -11.63 -8.16 48.18
C SER A 171 -12.38 -7.67 46.94
N ASN A 172 -12.07 -8.22 45.75
CA ASN A 172 -12.55 -7.76 44.43
C ASN A 172 -12.28 -6.28 44.14
N GLN A 173 -11.46 -5.61 44.93
CA GLN A 173 -11.12 -4.20 44.75
C GLN A 173 -10.18 -4.00 43.56
N LEU A 174 -10.46 -3.01 42.71
CA LEU A 174 -9.58 -2.64 41.60
C LEU A 174 -8.41 -1.77 42.08
N VAL A 175 -7.21 -2.16 41.68
CA VAL A 175 -5.94 -1.49 41.98
C VAL A 175 -5.32 -1.01 40.67
N LEU A 176 -5.01 0.29 40.58
CA LEU A 176 -4.37 0.88 39.40
C LEU A 176 -2.86 0.74 39.52
N VAL A 177 -2.25 0.02 38.58
CA VAL A 177 -0.80 -0.23 38.55
C VAL A 177 -0.18 0.43 37.34
N ASP A 178 1.16 0.45 37.28
CA ASP A 178 1.89 0.83 36.07
C ASP A 178 1.76 2.30 35.63
N PHE A 179 2.00 3.19 36.59
CA PHE A 179 2.20 4.62 36.33
C PHE A 179 3.35 4.83 35.34
N GLY A 180 3.12 5.71 34.36
CA GLY A 180 3.99 5.93 33.20
C GLY A 180 5.34 6.62 33.48
N ALA A 181 6.02 6.24 34.57
CA ALA A 181 7.18 6.85 35.23
C ALA A 181 8.44 7.09 34.36
N ALA A 182 8.38 6.71 33.07
CA ALA A 182 9.51 6.71 32.16
C ALA A 182 9.17 7.22 30.74
N LYS A 183 7.96 7.74 30.49
CA LYS A 183 7.57 8.26 29.15
C LYS A 183 8.03 9.71 28.89
N LEU A 184 8.47 10.46 29.92
CA LEU A 184 8.87 11.87 29.83
C LEU A 184 10.14 12.13 28.99
N VAL A 185 10.98 11.13 28.76
CA VAL A 185 12.24 11.29 27.99
C VAL A 185 12.03 11.18 26.47
N THR A 186 10.82 10.80 26.04
CA THR A 186 10.54 10.35 24.66
C THR A 186 9.61 11.28 23.88
N GLU A 187 9.56 12.57 24.26
CA GLU A 187 8.71 13.62 23.65
C GLU A 187 8.95 13.84 22.14
N THR A 188 9.99 13.24 21.54
CA THR A 188 10.29 13.34 20.10
C THR A 188 9.85 12.14 19.24
N ARG A 189 9.39 11.01 19.82
CA ARG A 189 9.03 9.80 19.04
C ARG A 189 7.55 9.45 18.99
N LEU A 190 6.74 9.80 19.99
CA LEU A 190 5.30 9.47 19.99
C LEU A 190 4.54 10.14 18.82
N ALA A 191 5.04 11.26 18.31
CA ALA A 191 4.51 11.93 17.12
C ALA A 191 5.06 11.40 15.78
N LYS A 192 6.04 10.47 15.76
CA LYS A 192 6.75 10.05 14.53
C LYS A 192 6.79 8.55 14.22
N THR A 193 6.26 7.68 15.08
CA THR A 193 6.21 6.22 14.79
C THR A 193 4.85 5.65 15.15
N GLY A 194 4.02 5.41 14.13
CA GLY A 194 2.69 4.80 14.24
C GLY A 194 2.71 3.27 14.23
N THR A 195 3.65 2.64 14.93
CA THR A 195 3.79 1.17 15.02
C THR A 195 4.27 0.75 16.41
N VAL A 196 3.49 1.08 17.44
CA VAL A 196 3.53 0.36 18.72
C VAL A 196 2.12 -0.17 18.98
N ILE A 197 1.84 -1.32 18.36
CA ILE A 197 0.57 -2.05 18.48
C ILE A 197 0.49 -2.56 19.93
N GLY A 198 -0.47 -2.03 20.69
CA GLY A 198 -0.71 -2.38 22.09
C GLY A 198 -1.20 -1.20 22.92
N SER A 199 -0.33 -0.25 23.26
CA SER A 199 -0.68 0.86 24.18
C SER A 199 -1.16 2.15 23.50
N ALA A 200 -0.92 2.31 22.19
CA ALA A 200 -1.33 3.52 21.46
C ALA A 200 -2.87 3.67 21.37
N ALA A 201 -3.61 2.56 21.36
CA ALA A 201 -5.06 2.54 21.18
C ALA A 201 -5.84 3.25 22.31
N TYR A 202 -5.29 3.25 23.53
CA TYR A 202 -5.88 3.89 24.71
C TYR A 202 -5.34 5.31 24.96
N THR A 203 -4.31 5.71 24.23
CA THR A 203 -3.60 6.97 24.48
C THR A 203 -4.42 8.15 23.95
N ALA A 204 -4.70 9.13 24.81
CA ALA A 204 -5.43 10.34 24.41
C ALA A 204 -4.68 11.13 23.31
N PRO A 205 -5.38 11.79 22.36
CA PRO A 205 -4.75 12.47 21.24
C PRO A 205 -3.74 13.57 21.64
N GLU A 206 -4.00 14.31 22.70
CA GLU A 206 -3.08 15.32 23.25
C GLU A 206 -1.87 14.68 23.93
N GLN A 207 -2.05 13.52 24.58
CA GLN A 207 -0.96 12.75 25.17
C GLN A 207 -0.06 12.15 24.08
N ALA A 208 -0.61 11.66 22.98
CA ALA A 208 0.16 11.20 21.82
C ALA A 208 1.03 12.32 21.21
N ARG A 209 0.63 13.59 21.37
CA ARG A 209 1.39 14.78 20.97
C ARG A 209 2.32 15.31 22.06
N GLY A 210 2.52 14.56 23.15
CA GLY A 210 3.41 14.91 24.27
C GLY A 210 2.82 15.90 25.28
N LYS A 211 1.50 16.17 25.24
CA LYS A 211 0.83 17.11 26.15
C LYS A 211 -0.23 16.39 26.99
N ALA A 212 0.21 15.41 27.79
CA ALA A 212 -0.68 14.73 28.73
C ALA A 212 -1.23 15.74 29.76
N ILE A 213 -2.53 15.69 29.99
CA ILE A 213 -3.25 16.46 31.01
C ILE A 213 -4.11 15.51 31.85
N PHE A 214 -4.69 15.97 32.96
CA PHE A 214 -5.57 15.13 33.79
C PHE A 214 -6.73 14.50 33.00
N ALA A 215 -7.32 15.26 32.07
CA ALA A 215 -8.39 14.76 31.20
C ALA A 215 -7.91 13.66 30.21
N SER A 216 -6.60 13.48 30.01
CA SER A 216 -6.04 12.38 29.22
C SER A 216 -6.30 11.02 29.89
N ASP A 217 -6.19 10.94 31.22
CA ASP A 217 -6.50 9.72 31.97
C ASP A 217 -8.00 9.37 31.87
N LEU A 218 -8.88 10.38 31.89
CA LEU A 218 -10.32 10.17 31.74
C LEU A 218 -10.66 9.59 30.36
N TYR A 219 -9.99 10.07 29.30
CA TYR A 219 -10.13 9.49 27.96
C TYR A 219 -9.69 8.03 27.96
N SER A 220 -8.49 7.71 28.47
CA SER A 220 -7.98 6.34 28.51
C SER A 220 -8.88 5.39 29.32
N LEU A 221 -9.48 5.88 30.41
CA LEU A 221 -10.46 5.13 31.19
C LEU A 221 -11.75 4.87 30.38
N ALA A 222 -12.24 5.84 29.60
CA ALA A 222 -13.41 5.64 28.76
C ALA A 222 -13.16 4.63 27.63
N VAL A 223 -11.98 4.71 26.99
CA VAL A 223 -11.57 3.72 25.98
C VAL A 223 -11.48 2.32 26.58
N THR A 224 -11.00 2.22 27.82
CA THR A 224 -10.99 0.96 28.59
C THR A 224 -12.41 0.43 28.80
N CYS A 225 -13.36 1.29 29.18
CA CYS A 225 -14.76 0.88 29.40
C CYS A 225 -15.41 0.32 28.13
N ILE A 226 -15.27 1.02 26.99
CA ILE A 226 -15.89 0.58 25.73
C ILE A 226 -15.25 -0.70 25.19
N HIS A 227 -13.96 -0.93 25.45
CA HIS A 227 -13.30 -2.19 25.13
C HIS A 227 -13.86 -3.33 25.99
N LEU A 228 -13.98 -3.14 27.31
CA LEU A 228 -14.55 -4.15 28.20
C LEU A 228 -16.02 -4.48 27.84
N LEU A 229 -16.81 -3.48 27.44
CA LEU A 229 -18.21 -3.66 27.01
C LEU A 229 -18.36 -4.45 25.71
N THR A 230 -17.45 -4.25 24.75
CA THR A 230 -17.59 -4.78 23.39
C THR A 230 -16.74 -6.03 23.14
N GLN A 231 -15.66 -6.21 23.91
CA GLN A 231 -14.60 -7.20 23.68
C GLN A 231 -13.88 -7.01 22.33
N LEU A 232 -14.04 -5.85 21.69
CA LEU A 232 -13.35 -5.51 20.44
C LEU A 232 -12.19 -4.56 20.72
N PRO A 233 -11.06 -4.70 20.01
CA PRO A 233 -9.94 -3.78 20.12
C PRO A 233 -10.38 -2.32 19.92
N PRO A 234 -9.86 -1.34 20.68
CA PRO A 234 -10.29 0.06 20.54
C PRO A 234 -10.15 0.64 19.14
N PHE A 235 -9.23 0.15 18.31
CA PHE A 235 -9.09 0.57 16.91
C PHE A 235 -10.30 0.22 16.04
N ASP A 236 -11.03 -0.85 16.37
CA ASP A 236 -12.25 -1.24 15.65
C ASP A 236 -13.48 -0.46 16.16
N LEU A 237 -13.36 0.16 17.34
CA LEU A 237 -14.40 0.99 17.97
C LEU A 237 -14.24 2.48 17.69
N PHE A 238 -13.09 2.90 17.15
CA PHE A 238 -12.80 4.28 16.78
C PHE A 238 -12.83 4.43 15.27
N ASP A 239 -13.73 5.29 14.81
CA ASP A 239 -13.68 5.76 13.44
C ASP A 239 -12.59 6.83 13.35
N SER A 240 -11.37 6.41 12.97
CA SER A 240 -10.19 7.29 12.79
C SER A 240 -10.41 8.39 11.75
N THR A 241 -11.48 8.23 10.99
CA THR A 241 -11.73 8.86 9.73
C THR A 241 -12.75 9.99 10.00
N GLU A 242 -13.82 9.75 10.76
CA GLU A 242 -14.71 10.80 11.30
C GLU A 242 -14.21 11.40 12.64
N GLY A 243 -13.21 10.80 13.28
CA GLY A 243 -12.69 11.23 14.58
C GLY A 243 -13.66 10.99 15.73
N ILE A 244 -14.61 10.07 15.56
CA ILE A 244 -15.66 9.72 16.53
C ILE A 244 -15.55 8.25 16.96
N TRP A 245 -16.11 7.94 18.12
CA TRP A 245 -16.19 6.56 18.61
C TRP A 245 -17.55 5.96 18.22
N ILE A 246 -17.53 4.79 17.57
CA ILE A 246 -18.70 4.06 17.06
C ILE A 246 -19.03 2.82 17.91
N TRP A 247 -18.57 2.80 19.16
CA TRP A 247 -18.63 1.66 20.05
C TRP A 247 -20.03 1.14 20.37
N ARG A 248 -21.05 2.01 20.32
CA ARG A 248 -22.45 1.64 20.58
C ARG A 248 -22.99 0.62 19.59
N ASP A 249 -22.50 0.64 18.36
CA ASP A 249 -22.95 -0.26 17.28
C ASP A 249 -22.48 -1.71 17.51
N TYR A 250 -21.50 -1.90 18.40
CA TYR A 250 -20.88 -3.19 18.69
C TYR A 250 -21.28 -3.77 20.06
N LEU A 251 -22.22 -3.11 20.76
CA LEU A 251 -22.71 -3.62 22.04
C LEU A 251 -23.54 -4.88 21.84
N LYS A 252 -23.10 -5.99 22.45
CA LYS A 252 -23.88 -7.24 22.52
C LYS A 252 -25.11 -7.10 23.43
N THR A 253 -25.01 -6.24 24.44
CA THR A 253 -26.08 -5.95 25.39
C THR A 253 -26.24 -4.44 25.49
N PRO A 254 -27.46 -3.88 25.27
CA PRO A 254 -27.70 -2.45 25.43
C PRO A 254 -27.40 -2.00 26.86
N ILE A 255 -26.87 -0.80 26.99
CA ILE A 255 -26.70 -0.11 28.28
C ILE A 255 -27.66 1.08 28.37
N SER A 256 -27.83 1.65 29.57
CA SER A 256 -28.61 2.87 29.74
C SER A 256 -28.06 4.05 28.92
N ASN A 257 -28.96 4.95 28.53
CA ASN A 257 -28.57 6.16 27.81
C ASN A 257 -27.70 7.06 28.70
N GLU A 258 -27.96 7.05 30.00
CA GLU A 258 -27.26 7.78 31.04
C GLU A 258 -25.78 7.37 31.09
N LEU A 259 -25.49 6.08 31.28
CA LEU A 259 -24.10 5.58 31.30
C LEU A 259 -23.40 5.85 29.96
N GLY A 260 -24.10 5.60 28.86
CA GLY A 260 -23.53 5.83 27.54
C GLY A 260 -23.17 7.30 27.29
N GLN A 261 -24.00 8.27 27.73
CA GLN A 261 -23.70 9.70 27.60
C GLN A 261 -22.51 10.13 28.46
N ILE A 262 -22.33 9.52 29.64
CA ILE A 262 -21.15 9.76 30.47
C ILE A 262 -19.89 9.31 29.73
N ILE A 263 -19.87 8.09 29.19
CA ILE A 263 -18.74 7.55 28.43
C ILE A 263 -18.48 8.38 27.17
N ASP A 264 -19.53 8.73 26.41
CA ASP A 264 -19.41 9.54 25.18
C ASP A 264 -18.81 10.93 25.44
N LYS A 265 -19.06 11.53 26.62
CA LYS A 265 -18.46 12.82 27.01
C LYS A 265 -17.03 12.68 27.55
N MET A 266 -16.57 11.47 27.89
CA MET A 266 -15.16 11.23 28.24
C MET A 266 -14.26 10.95 27.02
N LEU A 267 -14.84 10.60 25.87
CA LEU A 267 -14.15 10.21 24.64
C LEU A 267 -13.78 11.32 23.62
N PRO A 268 -14.26 12.58 23.66
CA PRO A 268 -13.95 13.55 22.60
C PRO A 268 -12.46 13.87 22.46
N SER A 269 -11.99 13.98 21.23
CA SER A 269 -10.60 14.37 20.92
C SER A 269 -10.26 15.76 21.44
N ALA A 270 -11.19 16.71 21.35
CA ALA A 270 -11.02 18.05 21.89
C ALA A 270 -11.18 18.06 23.41
N THR A 271 -10.11 18.41 24.13
CA THR A 271 -10.06 18.37 25.61
C THR A 271 -11.10 19.25 26.28
N LYS A 272 -11.50 20.37 25.65
CA LYS A 272 -12.54 21.28 26.16
C LYS A 272 -13.95 20.68 26.17
N ASP A 273 -14.18 19.65 25.34
CA ASP A 273 -15.48 19.00 25.19
C ASP A 273 -15.60 17.78 26.13
N ARG A 274 -14.50 17.43 26.83
CA ARG A 274 -14.44 16.41 27.88
C ARG A 274 -14.79 16.97 29.26
N TYR A 275 -15.10 16.06 30.19
CA TYR A 275 -15.01 16.37 31.62
C TYR A 275 -13.59 16.81 31.98
N GLN A 276 -13.45 17.82 32.84
CA GLN A 276 -12.16 18.41 33.19
C GLN A 276 -11.53 17.75 34.43
N SER A 277 -12.30 16.96 35.20
CA SER A 277 -11.82 16.26 36.39
C SER A 277 -12.59 14.97 36.65
N ALA A 278 -11.97 14.02 37.36
CA ALA A 278 -12.62 12.78 37.79
C ALA A 278 -13.84 13.05 38.69
N GLY A 279 -13.76 14.08 39.54
CA GLY A 279 -14.86 14.55 40.38
C GLY A 279 -16.07 15.04 39.59
N GLU A 280 -15.86 15.67 38.43
CA GLU A 280 -16.96 16.05 37.53
C GLU A 280 -17.67 14.80 36.99
N VAL A 281 -16.93 13.77 36.57
CA VAL A 281 -17.53 12.50 36.12
C VAL A 281 -18.32 11.82 37.24
N LEU A 282 -17.77 11.78 38.46
CA LEU A 282 -18.45 11.20 39.64
C LEU A 282 -19.77 11.88 39.98
N GLN A 283 -19.88 13.19 39.76
CA GLN A 283 -21.14 13.92 40.00
C GLN A 283 -22.24 13.45 39.05
N TYR A 284 -21.93 13.27 37.76
CA TYR A 284 -22.90 12.75 36.78
C TYR A 284 -23.18 11.26 36.95
N LEU A 285 -22.19 10.47 37.38
CA LEU A 285 -22.33 9.04 37.64
C LEU A 285 -23.26 8.76 38.82
N ASN A 286 -23.27 9.63 39.83
CA ASN A 286 -24.07 9.50 41.06
C ASN A 286 -25.32 10.40 41.10
N ALA A 287 -25.61 11.15 40.02
CA ALA A 287 -26.78 12.01 39.95
C ALA A 287 -28.08 11.17 39.85
N SER A 288 -29.10 11.52 40.63
CA SER A 288 -30.43 10.91 40.48
C SER A 288 -31.10 11.40 39.18
N PRO A 289 -32.01 10.61 38.56
CA PRO A 289 -32.66 10.95 37.28
C PRO A 289 -33.42 12.30 37.24
N GLN A 290 -33.61 12.97 38.38
CA GLN A 290 -34.36 14.22 38.49
C GLN A 290 -33.52 15.50 38.32
N GLU A 291 -32.19 15.45 38.32
CA GLU A 291 -31.35 16.67 38.32
C GLU A 291 -30.73 17.03 36.95
N VAL A 292 -30.79 16.14 35.94
CA VAL A 292 -30.07 16.30 34.66
C VAL A 292 -30.67 17.38 33.73
N PHE A 293 -31.89 17.86 33.98
CA PHE A 293 -32.57 18.84 33.12
C PHE A 293 -32.14 20.32 33.30
N ALA A 294 -31.24 20.64 34.24
CA ALA A 294 -30.93 22.04 34.58
C ALA A 294 -29.74 22.68 33.82
N TYR A 295 -28.87 21.92 33.15
CA TYR A 295 -27.59 22.47 32.62
C TYR A 295 -27.47 22.61 31.09
N GLY A 296 -28.59 22.56 30.36
CA GLY A 296 -28.62 22.69 28.90
C GLY A 296 -29.16 24.03 28.36
N LYS A 297 -28.62 25.19 28.78
CA LYS A 297 -28.87 26.46 28.07
C LYS A 297 -27.61 27.33 27.99
N THR A 298 -27.03 27.40 26.79
CA THR A 298 -26.15 28.50 26.35
C THR A 298 -26.72 29.20 25.10
N PRO A 299 -26.40 30.49 24.90
CA PRO A 299 -27.36 31.48 24.39
C PRO A 299 -27.33 31.66 22.87
N ARG A 300 -28.52 31.72 22.24
CA ARG A 300 -28.67 32.22 20.86
C ARG A 300 -28.49 33.74 20.83
N LYS A 301 -27.43 34.22 20.18
CA LYS A 301 -27.30 35.64 19.79
C LYS A 301 -28.29 35.96 18.66
N LEU A 302 -29.21 36.88 18.95
CA LEU A 302 -30.13 37.52 17.98
C LEU A 302 -29.34 38.41 17.00
N PHE A 303 -29.56 38.25 15.70
CA PHE A 303 -29.41 39.34 14.73
C PHE A 303 -30.78 39.70 14.15
N LYS A 304 -31.11 40.99 14.26
CA LYS A 304 -32.42 41.59 13.97
C LYS A 304 -32.70 41.65 12.46
N LYS A 305 -33.93 41.26 12.08
CA LYS A 305 -34.56 41.57 10.79
C LYS A 305 -34.77 43.09 10.64
N LYS A 306 -34.58 43.62 9.44
CA LYS A 306 -35.27 44.82 8.96
C LYS A 306 -36.17 44.44 7.78
N TRP A 307 -37.43 44.82 7.90
CA TRP A 307 -38.45 44.83 6.86
C TRP A 307 -38.31 46.07 5.98
N LEU A 308 -38.67 45.96 4.70
CA LEU A 308 -39.22 47.07 3.91
C LEU A 308 -40.26 46.53 2.92
N PHE A 309 -41.38 47.25 2.87
CA PHE A 309 -42.66 46.97 2.20
C PHE A 309 -42.68 47.39 0.72
N GLY A 310 -43.60 46.79 -0.05
CA GLY A 310 -44.25 47.37 -1.24
C GLY A 310 -44.47 46.32 -2.35
N SER A 311 -45.56 45.56 -2.45
CA SER A 311 -46.98 45.84 -2.81
C SER A 311 -47.25 46.15 -4.30
N THR A 312 -47.88 45.18 -5.01
CA THR A 312 -48.97 45.23 -6.04
C THR A 312 -48.98 43.89 -6.81
N LEU A 313 -49.86 42.90 -6.58
CA LEU A 313 -51.29 42.70 -6.89
C LEU A 313 -51.67 42.70 -8.40
N LEU A 314 -51.98 41.53 -8.99
CA LEU A 314 -53.23 41.24 -9.75
C LEU A 314 -53.31 39.81 -10.37
N LEU A 315 -54.27 39.03 -9.80
CA LEU A 315 -55.23 38.01 -10.30
C LEU A 315 -55.15 37.44 -11.75
N ALA A 316 -55.15 36.09 -11.91
CA ALA A 316 -56.27 35.20 -12.33
C ALA A 316 -56.43 35.04 -13.87
N LEU A 317 -56.82 33.93 -14.54
CA LEU A 317 -57.40 32.60 -14.25
C LEU A 317 -57.44 31.80 -15.60
N ALA A 318 -57.46 30.45 -15.55
CA ALA A 318 -57.97 29.47 -16.56
C ALA A 318 -57.36 29.46 -17.99
N GLY A 319 -57.26 28.37 -18.75
CA GLY A 319 -57.72 26.99 -18.65
C GLY A 319 -57.06 26.14 -19.76
N THR A 320 -57.29 24.84 -19.70
CA THR A 320 -56.59 23.73 -20.37
C THR A 320 -56.88 23.50 -21.86
N TRP A 321 -55.83 23.12 -22.61
CA TRP A 321 -55.71 22.06 -23.65
C TRP A 321 -56.64 22.05 -24.90
N TYR A 322 -56.05 22.12 -26.12
CA TYR A 322 -56.07 21.04 -27.16
C TYR A 322 -55.30 21.40 -28.46
N PHE A 323 -54.49 20.44 -28.94
CA PHE A 323 -54.23 20.00 -30.34
C PHE A 323 -53.44 20.89 -31.33
N THR A 324 -52.19 20.56 -31.71
CA THR A 324 -51.63 19.54 -32.65
C THR A 324 -51.26 20.13 -34.01
N SER A 325 -50.01 19.85 -34.41
CA SER A 325 -49.51 19.64 -35.79
C SER A 325 -49.42 20.83 -36.73
N PHE A 326 -48.23 21.07 -37.31
CA PHE A 326 -48.01 21.28 -38.77
C PHE A 326 -46.50 21.34 -39.08
N PRO A 327 -46.08 21.11 -40.34
CA PRO A 327 -44.91 20.31 -40.68
C PRO A 327 -43.77 21.12 -41.34
N LYS A 328 -42.65 20.43 -41.61
CA LYS A 328 -41.51 20.87 -42.42
C LYS A 328 -41.86 20.93 -43.93
N GLN A 329 -41.31 21.93 -44.63
CA GLN A 329 -40.43 21.84 -45.84
C GLN A 329 -40.54 23.16 -46.64
N SER A 330 -39.46 23.94 -46.76
CA SER A 330 -38.35 23.91 -47.75
C SER A 330 -38.58 24.90 -48.88
N VAL A 331 -37.60 25.77 -49.19
CA VAL A 331 -37.04 26.10 -50.51
C VAL A 331 -35.91 27.14 -50.32
N GLU A 332 -34.82 26.93 -51.06
CA GLU A 332 -33.51 27.61 -51.08
C GLU A 332 -33.48 28.68 -52.23
N PRO A 333 -32.34 29.31 -52.60
CA PRO A 333 -31.57 30.42 -51.98
C PRO A 333 -31.52 31.70 -52.86
N GLN A 334 -31.09 32.85 -52.31
CA GLN A 334 -30.35 33.87 -53.09
C GLN A 334 -29.26 34.57 -52.27
N ASN A 335 -28.10 34.72 -52.93
CA ASN A 335 -26.82 35.29 -52.48
C ASN A 335 -26.91 36.78 -52.10
N ILE A 336 -26.00 37.24 -51.22
CA ILE A 336 -25.00 38.30 -51.49
C ILE A 336 -24.07 38.45 -50.25
N SER A 337 -22.78 38.21 -50.50
CA SER A 337 -21.58 38.78 -49.88
C SER A 337 -21.74 39.60 -48.59
N THR A 338 -21.17 39.11 -47.49
CA THR A 338 -20.61 39.97 -46.42
C THR A 338 -19.29 39.44 -45.91
N GLN A 339 -18.33 40.35 -45.84
CA GLN A 339 -16.96 40.18 -45.37
C GLN A 339 -16.95 39.57 -43.97
N GLN A 340 -16.25 38.44 -43.80
CA GLN A 340 -15.87 37.92 -42.50
C GLN A 340 -14.81 38.85 -41.90
N SER A 341 -15.22 39.68 -40.95
CA SER A 341 -14.36 40.19 -39.90
C SER A 341 -13.87 39.00 -39.07
N GLN A 342 -12.58 38.72 -39.17
CA GLN A 342 -11.87 37.79 -38.29
C GLN A 342 -12.06 38.23 -36.82
N PRO A 343 -12.51 37.34 -35.91
CA PRO A 343 -12.29 37.55 -34.50
C PRO A 343 -10.78 37.50 -34.26
N GLN A 344 -10.25 38.60 -33.73
CA GLN A 344 -8.86 38.75 -33.37
C GLN A 344 -8.41 37.60 -32.46
N ILE A 345 -7.33 36.94 -32.88
CA ILE A 345 -6.52 36.05 -32.05
C ILE A 345 -5.97 36.89 -30.90
N ILE A 346 -6.59 36.80 -29.73
CA ILE A 346 -5.97 37.19 -28.48
C ILE A 346 -5.25 35.93 -27.97
N ALA A 347 -3.94 36.01 -28.01
CA ALA A 347 -3.03 34.94 -27.65
C ALA A 347 -3.02 34.69 -26.12
N ASN A 348 -2.76 33.41 -25.81
CA ASN A 348 -2.05 32.90 -24.63
C ASN A 348 -2.81 32.72 -23.32
N THR A 349 -3.28 31.49 -23.08
CA THR A 349 -2.79 30.61 -21.99
C THR A 349 -3.14 29.15 -22.33
N PRO A 350 -2.20 28.17 -22.30
CA PRO A 350 -2.53 26.77 -22.59
C PRO A 350 -2.89 25.97 -21.32
N GLY A 351 -3.99 25.21 -21.42
CA GLY A 351 -4.53 24.29 -20.41
C GLY A 351 -5.57 23.35 -21.03
N LEU A 352 -5.94 22.27 -20.34
CA LEU A 352 -6.92 21.29 -20.86
C LEU A 352 -8.35 21.79 -20.56
N HIS A 353 -9.02 22.32 -21.57
CA HIS A 353 -10.36 22.92 -21.48
C HIS A 353 -11.40 22.04 -22.15
N ALA A 354 -12.55 21.84 -21.49
CA ALA A 354 -13.78 21.43 -22.16
C ALA A 354 -14.64 22.69 -22.40
N GLN A 355 -15.15 22.86 -23.62
CA GLN A 355 -16.13 23.92 -23.92
C GLN A 355 -17.50 23.50 -23.39
N SER A 356 -18.11 24.35 -22.57
CA SER A 356 -19.51 24.24 -22.22
C SER A 356 -20.41 24.62 -23.42
N PRO A 357 -21.72 24.27 -23.44
CA PRO A 357 -22.65 24.67 -24.49
C PRO A 357 -22.78 26.19 -24.70
N ASP A 358 -22.39 26.98 -23.69
CA ASP A 358 -22.32 28.45 -23.70
C ASP A 358 -20.93 29.01 -24.06
N GLY A 359 -19.99 28.17 -24.51
CA GLY A 359 -18.69 28.59 -25.04
C GLY A 359 -17.66 29.01 -23.97
N LYS A 360 -17.90 28.70 -22.70
CA LYS A 360 -16.92 28.93 -21.62
C LYS A 360 -16.00 27.73 -21.48
N GLU A 361 -14.72 28.01 -21.34
CA GLU A 361 -13.68 27.03 -21.01
C GLU A 361 -13.80 26.62 -19.53
N GLN A 362 -14.01 25.33 -19.23
CA GLN A 362 -14.02 24.80 -17.86
C GLN A 362 -12.95 23.72 -17.63
N LEU A 363 -12.30 23.80 -16.46
CA LEU A 363 -11.14 23.00 -16.02
C LEU A 363 -11.60 21.63 -15.47
N LEU A 364 -10.84 20.56 -15.74
CA LEU A 364 -11.26 19.15 -15.63
C LEU A 364 -11.20 18.51 -14.21
N PRO A 365 -11.77 17.28 -14.03
CA PRO A 365 -12.20 16.78 -12.71
C PRO A 365 -11.14 16.35 -11.69
N LEU A 366 -9.91 15.96 -12.07
CA LEU A 366 -8.84 15.62 -11.12
C LEU A 366 -7.90 16.82 -10.96
N GLN A 367 -7.73 17.32 -9.73
CA GLN A 367 -6.90 18.49 -9.44
C GLN A 367 -5.48 18.12 -9.00
N HIS A 368 -5.36 17.15 -8.10
CA HIS A 368 -4.11 16.85 -7.41
C HIS A 368 -4.08 15.38 -6.95
N THR A 369 -2.89 14.77 -6.99
CA THR A 369 -2.60 13.49 -6.35
C THR A 369 -1.49 13.66 -5.32
N GLU A 370 -1.72 13.25 -4.08
CA GLU A 370 -0.70 13.19 -3.04
C GLU A 370 -0.39 11.73 -2.71
N VAL A 371 0.90 11.38 -2.67
CA VAL A 371 1.37 10.02 -2.37
C VAL A 371 2.27 10.07 -1.15
N MET A 372 1.90 9.31 -0.13
CA MET A 372 2.69 9.14 1.09
C MET A 372 3.08 7.68 1.22
N ALA A 373 4.38 7.39 1.10
CA ALA A 373 4.91 6.05 1.28
C ALA A 373 5.73 5.98 2.58
N LYS A 374 5.48 4.95 3.38
CA LYS A 374 6.29 4.59 4.55
C LYS A 374 6.95 3.25 4.31
N VAL A 375 8.26 3.25 4.32
CA VAL A 375 9.08 2.09 4.01
C VAL A 375 9.74 1.58 5.28
N ALA A 376 9.46 0.32 5.63
CA ALA A 376 10.03 -0.36 6.77
C ALA A 376 10.69 -1.67 6.30
N GLY A 377 12.02 -1.70 6.34
CA GLY A 377 12.80 -2.81 5.75
C GLY A 377 12.55 -2.93 4.24
N ASN A 378 11.90 -4.01 3.83
CA ASN A 378 11.56 -4.35 2.45
C ASN A 378 10.07 -4.20 2.11
N VAL A 379 9.25 -3.70 3.04
CA VAL A 379 7.82 -3.49 2.86
C VAL A 379 7.54 -2.00 2.80
N ALA A 380 6.72 -1.59 1.83
CA ALA A 380 6.21 -0.23 1.71
C ALA A 380 4.70 -0.21 1.98
N ARG A 381 4.26 0.67 2.89
CA ARG A 381 2.85 1.04 3.05
C ARG A 381 2.63 2.36 2.34
N VAL A 382 1.75 2.40 1.35
CA VAL A 382 1.53 3.57 0.51
C VAL A 382 0.08 4.03 0.64
N GLU A 383 -0.09 5.34 0.78
CA GLU A 383 -1.36 6.04 0.75
C GLU A 383 -1.39 6.98 -0.45
N VAL A 384 -2.43 6.87 -1.28
CA VAL A 384 -2.64 7.70 -2.47
C VAL A 384 -3.95 8.47 -2.28
N THR A 385 -3.85 9.80 -2.19
CA THR A 385 -5.00 10.69 -2.04
C THR A 385 -5.21 11.49 -3.32
N GLN A 386 -6.34 11.27 -3.98
CA GLN A 386 -6.72 11.94 -5.22
C GLN A 386 -7.85 12.93 -4.96
N THR A 387 -7.64 14.19 -5.34
CA THR A 387 -8.63 15.26 -5.13
C THR A 387 -9.36 15.59 -6.45
N PHE A 388 -10.66 15.35 -6.46
CA PHE A 388 -11.56 15.66 -7.56
C PHE A 388 -12.39 16.91 -7.28
N THR A 389 -12.76 17.65 -8.32
CA THR A 389 -13.68 18.79 -8.21
C THR A 389 -14.65 18.78 -9.37
N ASN A 390 -15.92 19.06 -9.12
CA ASN A 390 -16.89 19.26 -10.18
C ASN A 390 -16.89 20.73 -10.66
N PRO A 391 -16.35 21.05 -11.85
CA PRO A 391 -16.35 22.41 -12.39
C PRO A 391 -17.68 22.82 -13.03
N PHE A 392 -18.59 21.87 -13.27
CA PHE A 392 -19.81 22.08 -14.04
C PHE A 392 -20.96 22.55 -13.16
N ASN A 393 -21.96 23.15 -13.79
CA ASN A 393 -23.19 23.59 -13.12
C ASN A 393 -24.20 22.43 -12.88
N ASN A 394 -23.87 21.22 -13.34
CA ASN A 394 -24.68 20.02 -13.19
C ASN A 394 -23.93 18.99 -12.33
N PRO A 395 -24.65 18.06 -11.66
CA PRO A 395 -24.04 16.92 -11.00
C PRO A 395 -23.11 16.14 -11.94
N LEU A 396 -21.96 15.71 -11.45
CA LEU A 396 -20.93 15.04 -12.24
C LEU A 396 -20.84 13.56 -11.86
N GLU A 397 -20.64 12.73 -12.87
CA GLU A 397 -20.09 11.38 -12.74
C GLU A 397 -18.70 11.37 -13.36
N ALA A 398 -17.68 10.99 -12.60
CA ALA A 398 -16.29 10.95 -13.05
C ALA A 398 -15.78 9.52 -13.05
N VAL A 399 -15.11 9.11 -14.13
CA VAL A 399 -14.40 7.83 -14.23
C VAL A 399 -12.94 8.11 -14.49
N TYR A 400 -12.06 7.68 -13.58
CA TYR A 400 -10.62 7.88 -13.65
C TYR A 400 -9.90 6.54 -13.72
N VAL A 401 -8.96 6.42 -14.66
CA VAL A 401 -8.12 5.24 -14.85
C VAL A 401 -6.69 5.60 -14.47
N PHE A 402 -6.08 4.83 -13.59
CA PHE A 402 -4.75 5.10 -13.05
C PHE A 402 -3.98 3.82 -12.75
N PRO A 403 -2.63 3.87 -12.71
CA PRO A 403 -1.82 2.71 -12.40
C PRO A 403 -1.54 2.60 -10.89
N LEU A 404 -1.29 1.37 -10.44
CA LEU A 404 -0.58 1.07 -9.19
C LEU A 404 0.45 -0.03 -9.49
N PRO A 405 1.44 -0.28 -8.60
CA PRO A 405 2.33 -1.44 -8.73
C PRO A 405 1.53 -2.74 -8.85
N ASP A 406 1.98 -3.68 -9.68
CA ASP A 406 1.21 -4.90 -9.97
C ASP A 406 1.22 -5.91 -8.81
N GLU A 407 2.19 -5.80 -7.90
CA GLU A 407 2.25 -6.56 -6.65
C GLU A 407 1.56 -5.84 -5.48
N ALA A 408 0.94 -4.67 -5.70
CA ALA A 408 0.25 -3.93 -4.67
C ALA A 408 -0.93 -4.70 -4.07
N ALA A 409 -0.88 -4.92 -2.77
CA ALA A 409 -1.98 -5.44 -1.97
C ALA A 409 -2.88 -4.26 -1.51
N VAL A 410 -3.79 -3.81 -2.39
CA VAL A 410 -4.75 -2.74 -2.10
C VAL A 410 -5.81 -3.24 -1.13
N ASP A 411 -5.83 -2.69 0.08
CA ASP A 411 -6.61 -3.23 1.21
C ASP A 411 -7.57 -2.23 1.88
N ASP A 412 -7.57 -0.97 1.44
CA ASP A 412 -8.42 0.07 2.00
C ASP A 412 -8.76 1.16 0.97
N MET A 413 -9.95 1.72 1.10
CA MET A 413 -10.43 2.88 0.35
C MET A 413 -11.29 3.75 1.26
N GLU A 414 -11.13 5.06 1.19
CA GLU A 414 -11.95 6.05 1.89
C GLU A 414 -12.30 7.20 0.97
N ILE A 415 -13.47 7.81 1.15
CA ILE A 415 -13.84 9.04 0.45
C ILE A 415 -14.20 10.15 1.42
N ILE A 416 -13.67 11.34 1.19
CA ILE A 416 -13.99 12.56 1.93
C ILE A 416 -14.91 13.40 1.05
N VAL A 417 -16.12 13.69 1.54
CA VAL A 417 -17.14 14.46 0.82
C VAL A 417 -17.71 15.55 1.73
N GLY A 418 -17.17 16.77 1.63
CA GLY A 418 -17.42 17.82 2.62
C GLY A 418 -16.66 17.52 3.91
N ASP A 419 -17.37 17.52 5.05
CA ASP A 419 -16.79 17.22 6.37
C ASP A 419 -16.93 15.74 6.77
N ARG A 420 -17.50 14.90 5.89
CA ARG A 420 -17.73 13.47 6.15
C ARG A 420 -16.68 12.63 5.47
N ILE A 421 -16.28 11.56 6.12
CA ILE A 421 -15.42 10.55 5.57
C ILE A 421 -16.09 9.18 5.62
N ILE A 422 -16.19 8.54 4.46
CA ILE A 422 -16.92 7.29 4.26
C ILE A 422 -15.92 6.22 3.88
N ARG A 423 -15.81 5.20 4.74
CA ARG A 423 -14.95 4.06 4.47
C ARG A 423 -15.58 3.12 3.45
N GLY A 424 -14.79 2.71 2.48
CA GLY A 424 -15.15 1.72 1.49
C GLY A 424 -15.28 0.34 2.10
N THR A 425 -16.36 -0.35 1.76
CA THR A 425 -16.51 -1.78 2.07
C THR A 425 -16.10 -2.61 0.87
N ILE A 426 -15.32 -3.66 1.10
CA ILE A 426 -14.97 -4.59 0.03
C ILE A 426 -16.09 -5.60 -0.17
N LYS A 427 -16.49 -5.79 -1.42
CA LYS A 427 -17.57 -6.72 -1.80
C LYS A 427 -17.19 -7.49 -3.04
N LYS A 428 -17.99 -8.51 -3.38
CA LYS A 428 -17.93 -9.13 -4.70
C LYS A 428 -18.16 -8.05 -5.75
N ARG A 429 -17.39 -8.08 -6.84
CA ARG A 429 -17.38 -7.01 -7.86
C ARG A 429 -18.77 -6.72 -8.43
N GLY A 430 -19.56 -7.76 -8.72
CA GLY A 430 -20.94 -7.58 -9.21
C GLY A 430 -21.88 -6.94 -8.19
N GLU A 431 -21.73 -7.28 -6.91
CA GLU A 431 -22.53 -6.68 -5.82
C GLU A 431 -22.17 -5.20 -5.61
N ALA A 432 -20.87 -4.88 -5.58
CA ALA A 432 -20.38 -3.51 -5.47
C ALA A 432 -20.88 -2.63 -6.63
N LYS A 433 -20.85 -3.14 -7.86
CA LYS A 433 -21.40 -2.46 -9.04
C LYS A 433 -22.88 -2.18 -8.91
N ARG A 434 -23.66 -3.16 -8.46
CA ARG A 434 -25.10 -2.99 -8.25
C ARG A 434 -25.37 -1.89 -7.21
N ILE A 435 -24.68 -1.93 -6.07
CA ILE A 435 -24.78 -0.91 -5.02
C ILE A 435 -24.43 0.48 -5.56
N TYR A 436 -23.36 0.59 -6.36
CA TYR A 436 -22.97 1.85 -6.99
C TYR A 436 -24.05 2.38 -7.94
N GLN A 437 -24.61 1.54 -8.80
CA GLN A 437 -25.68 1.96 -9.73
C GLN A 437 -26.96 2.36 -8.99
N GLU A 438 -27.33 1.65 -7.94
CA GLU A 438 -28.46 2.00 -7.07
C GLU A 438 -28.24 3.33 -6.36
N ALA A 439 -27.06 3.54 -5.77
CA ALA A 439 -26.69 4.79 -5.14
C ALA A 439 -26.71 5.97 -6.12
N LYS A 440 -26.17 5.76 -7.32
CA LYS A 440 -26.20 6.73 -8.42
C LYS A 440 -27.63 7.15 -8.76
N GLN A 441 -28.54 6.19 -8.98
CA GLN A 441 -29.95 6.45 -9.29
C GLN A 441 -30.70 7.14 -8.14
N GLN A 442 -30.39 6.77 -6.90
CA GLN A 442 -30.95 7.38 -5.70
C GLN A 442 -30.42 8.80 -5.42
N GLY A 443 -29.47 9.31 -6.22
CA GLY A 443 -28.89 10.63 -6.00
C GLY A 443 -27.88 10.69 -4.85
N LYS A 444 -27.38 9.55 -4.38
CA LYS A 444 -26.34 9.44 -3.34
C LYS A 444 -24.96 9.56 -3.97
N THR A 445 -24.01 10.20 -3.29
CA THR A 445 -22.61 10.20 -3.74
C THR A 445 -22.03 8.83 -3.44
N ALA A 446 -21.39 8.24 -4.44
CA ALA A 446 -20.80 6.92 -4.32
C ALA A 446 -19.44 6.87 -5.01
N ALA A 447 -18.54 6.07 -4.46
CA ALA A 447 -17.24 5.78 -5.04
C ALA A 447 -17.06 4.27 -5.19
N LEU A 448 -16.64 3.85 -6.37
CA LEU A 448 -16.36 2.46 -6.71
C LEU A 448 -14.92 2.35 -7.23
N LEU A 449 -14.11 1.54 -6.57
CA LEU A 449 -12.75 1.23 -7.00
C LEU A 449 -12.67 -0.22 -7.48
N GLU A 450 -12.18 -0.40 -8.70
CA GLU A 450 -12.08 -1.67 -9.40
C GLU A 450 -10.67 -1.92 -9.93
N GLN A 451 -10.28 -3.19 -10.00
CA GLN A 451 -9.10 -3.64 -10.73
C GLN A 451 -9.53 -4.14 -12.13
N GLU A 452 -9.02 -3.51 -13.19
CA GLU A 452 -9.23 -3.97 -14.58
C GLU A 452 -8.13 -4.93 -15.00
N LYS A 453 -6.88 -4.61 -14.65
CA LYS A 453 -5.69 -5.47 -14.76
C LYS A 453 -4.84 -5.31 -13.51
N ASP A 454 -3.85 -6.18 -13.31
CA ASP A 454 -3.00 -6.14 -12.10
C ASP A 454 -2.37 -4.78 -11.83
N ASN A 455 -2.08 -3.99 -12.86
CA ASN A 455 -1.52 -2.65 -12.72
C ASN A 455 -2.46 -1.52 -13.21
N ILE A 456 -3.74 -1.81 -13.52
CA ILE A 456 -4.69 -0.80 -14.03
C ILE A 456 -5.97 -0.82 -13.20
N PHE A 457 -6.28 0.33 -12.63
CA PHE A 457 -7.39 0.52 -11.70
C PHE A 457 -8.34 1.58 -12.24
N THR A 458 -9.64 1.37 -12.02
CA THR A 458 -10.69 2.32 -12.36
C THR A 458 -11.36 2.80 -11.09
N GLN A 459 -11.45 4.11 -10.94
CA GLN A 459 -12.23 4.77 -9.91
C GLN A 459 -13.41 5.50 -10.52
N SER A 460 -14.62 5.12 -10.11
CA SER A 460 -15.86 5.77 -10.53
C SER A 460 -16.46 6.54 -9.37
N LEU A 461 -16.80 7.80 -9.60
CA LEU A 461 -17.44 8.71 -8.66
C LEU A 461 -18.78 9.16 -9.21
N ALA A 462 -19.87 8.97 -8.47
CA ALA A 462 -21.21 9.40 -8.85
C ALA A 462 -21.69 10.59 -8.03
N ASN A 463 -22.53 11.42 -8.64
CA ASN A 463 -23.31 12.48 -7.98
C ASN A 463 -22.45 13.50 -7.21
N ILE A 464 -21.36 13.98 -7.83
CA ILE A 464 -20.57 15.10 -7.29
C ILE A 464 -21.34 16.39 -7.57
N LYS A 465 -21.67 17.18 -6.54
CA LYS A 465 -22.43 18.44 -6.71
C LYS A 465 -21.60 19.50 -7.45
N PRO A 466 -22.24 20.46 -8.15
CA PRO A 466 -21.55 21.61 -8.73
C PRO A 466 -20.62 22.31 -7.72
N GLY A 467 -19.35 22.53 -8.10
CA GLY A 467 -18.33 23.17 -7.28
C GLY A 467 -17.79 22.35 -6.10
N GLU A 468 -18.32 21.14 -5.88
CA GLU A 468 -17.94 20.28 -4.76
C GLU A 468 -16.59 19.60 -4.99
N LYS A 469 -15.84 19.42 -3.90
CA LYS A 469 -14.60 18.66 -3.85
C LYS A 469 -14.84 17.30 -3.21
N ILE A 470 -14.23 16.27 -3.79
CA ILE A 470 -14.19 14.92 -3.24
C ILE A 470 -12.75 14.47 -3.19
N GLN A 471 -12.31 13.94 -2.05
CA GLN A 471 -11.02 13.26 -1.96
C GLN A 471 -11.27 11.76 -1.87
N VAL A 472 -10.44 10.98 -2.55
CA VAL A 472 -10.44 9.53 -2.43
C VAL A 472 -9.05 9.10 -2.01
N THR A 473 -8.99 8.38 -0.91
CA THR A 473 -7.76 7.87 -0.33
C THR A 473 -7.73 6.36 -0.50
N ILE A 474 -6.68 5.85 -1.11
CA ILE A 474 -6.44 4.42 -1.35
C ILE A 474 -5.20 4.02 -0.58
N ARG A 475 -5.23 2.88 0.11
CA ARG A 475 -4.05 2.35 0.81
C ARG A 475 -3.71 0.96 0.31
N TYR A 476 -2.41 0.72 0.18
CA TYR A 476 -1.89 -0.57 -0.21
C TYR A 476 -0.54 -0.85 0.41
N THR A 477 -0.22 -2.13 0.45
CA THR A 477 1.09 -2.64 0.86
C THR A 477 1.80 -3.21 -0.34
N ASP A 478 3.09 -2.95 -0.47
CA ASP A 478 3.95 -3.47 -1.55
C ASP A 478 5.27 -4.02 -1.00
N SER A 479 5.86 -4.98 -1.71
CA SER A 479 7.18 -5.55 -1.40
C SER A 479 8.22 -4.95 -2.33
N MET A 480 9.17 -4.21 -1.79
CA MET A 480 10.21 -3.56 -2.59
C MET A 480 11.21 -4.56 -3.16
N LYS A 481 11.69 -4.26 -4.38
CA LYS A 481 12.80 -5.00 -4.99
C LYS A 481 14.08 -4.67 -4.22
N PHE A 482 14.86 -5.70 -3.91
CA PHE A 482 16.15 -5.57 -3.25
C PHE A 482 17.23 -6.20 -4.11
N GLU A 483 18.34 -5.49 -4.26
CA GLU A 483 19.42 -5.90 -5.13
C GLU A 483 20.77 -5.28 -4.75
N GLU A 484 21.81 -6.10 -4.60
CA GLU A 484 23.19 -5.64 -4.34
C GLU A 484 23.32 -4.67 -3.16
N GLY A 485 22.53 -4.86 -2.10
CA GLY A 485 22.49 -3.93 -0.97
C GLY A 485 21.72 -2.65 -1.26
N SER A 486 20.93 -2.60 -2.33
CA SER A 486 20.10 -1.46 -2.72
C SER A 486 18.62 -1.85 -2.76
N TYR A 487 17.75 -1.00 -2.26
CA TYR A 487 16.30 -1.12 -2.46
C TYR A 487 15.85 -0.22 -3.60
N GLU A 488 14.83 -0.68 -4.33
CA GLU A 488 14.12 0.11 -5.33
C GLU A 488 12.65 0.24 -4.91
N PHE A 489 12.22 1.49 -4.71
CA PHE A 489 10.82 1.85 -4.57
C PHE A 489 10.33 2.45 -5.88
N VAL A 490 9.20 1.96 -6.39
CA VAL A 490 8.62 2.40 -7.66
C VAL A 490 7.19 2.85 -7.44
N PHE A 491 6.84 4.02 -7.95
CA PHE A 491 5.46 4.50 -7.99
C PHE A 491 5.08 4.91 -9.42
N PRO A 492 4.18 4.18 -10.10
CA PRO A 492 3.73 4.55 -11.43
C PRO A 492 2.76 5.73 -11.38
N THR A 493 2.90 6.70 -12.28
CA THR A 493 2.07 7.93 -12.26
C THR A 493 1.10 8.04 -13.43
N VAL A 494 1.32 7.28 -14.50
CA VAL A 494 0.57 7.41 -15.76
C VAL A 494 0.37 6.05 -16.42
N VAL A 495 -0.80 5.86 -17.04
CA VAL A 495 -1.07 4.68 -17.88
C VAL A 495 -0.75 5.04 -19.33
N GLY A 496 0.19 4.32 -19.95
CA GLY A 496 0.44 4.43 -21.39
C GLY A 496 -0.65 3.76 -22.23
N GLU A 497 -0.91 4.27 -23.43
CA GLU A 497 -1.84 3.64 -24.39
C GLU A 497 -1.36 2.23 -24.74
N ARG A 498 -2.25 1.23 -24.60
CA ARG A 498 -1.96 -0.16 -24.94
C ARG A 498 -2.33 -0.43 -26.39
N TYR A 499 -1.35 -0.92 -27.16
CA TYR A 499 -1.57 -1.41 -28.52
C TYR A 499 -2.44 -2.66 -28.51
N ILE A 500 -3.45 -2.72 -29.38
CA ILE A 500 -4.31 -3.89 -29.58
C ILE A 500 -4.34 -4.19 -31.08
N SER A 501 -4.11 -5.45 -31.42
CA SER A 501 -4.13 -5.92 -32.81
C SER A 501 -5.50 -5.70 -33.47
N GLY A 502 -5.50 -5.43 -34.78
CA GLY A 502 -6.70 -5.11 -35.56
C GLY A 502 -7.74 -6.24 -35.68
N GLU A 503 -7.40 -7.47 -35.29
CA GLU A 503 -8.33 -8.62 -35.22
C GLU A 503 -9.09 -8.69 -33.87
N ALA A 504 -9.34 -7.55 -33.23
CA ALA A 504 -9.97 -7.49 -31.92
C ALA A 504 -11.40 -8.07 -31.94
N THR A 505 -11.64 -9.09 -31.11
CA THR A 505 -13.01 -9.61 -30.87
C THR A 505 -13.86 -8.55 -30.14
N ASN A 506 -15.20 -8.64 -30.21
CA ASN A 506 -16.12 -7.76 -29.47
C ASN A 506 -15.84 -7.70 -27.95
N LYS A 507 -15.23 -8.75 -27.37
CA LYS A 507 -14.79 -8.79 -25.98
C LYS A 507 -13.56 -7.91 -25.75
N GLN A 508 -12.54 -8.03 -26.61
CA GLN A 508 -11.33 -7.20 -26.55
C GLN A 508 -11.64 -5.72 -26.72
N VAL A 509 -12.54 -5.33 -27.62
CA VAL A 509 -12.94 -3.92 -27.84
C VAL A 509 -13.56 -3.27 -26.59
N ASN A 510 -14.39 -4.02 -25.84
CA ASN A 510 -14.97 -3.53 -24.59
C ASN A 510 -13.91 -3.39 -23.49
N ASP A 511 -12.99 -4.34 -23.38
CA ASP A 511 -11.86 -4.28 -22.44
C ASP A 511 -10.93 -3.10 -22.77
N THR A 512 -10.70 -2.79 -24.05
CA THR A 512 -9.90 -1.63 -24.51
C THR A 512 -10.34 -0.31 -23.88
N SER A 513 -11.66 -0.06 -23.87
CA SER A 513 -12.23 1.21 -23.40
C SER A 513 -12.07 1.46 -21.89
N ARG A 514 -11.68 0.40 -21.15
CA ARG A 514 -11.46 0.39 -19.70
C ARG A 514 -9.98 0.39 -19.33
N ILE A 515 -9.10 -0.11 -20.21
CA ILE A 515 -7.65 -0.19 -19.96
C ILE A 515 -6.86 0.94 -20.61
N ASN A 516 -7.37 1.54 -21.69
CA ASN A 516 -6.75 2.70 -22.33
C ASN A 516 -7.37 3.98 -21.76
N PRO A 517 -6.56 4.88 -21.19
CA PRO A 517 -7.06 6.16 -20.72
C PRO A 517 -7.30 7.09 -21.91
N ILE A 518 -8.08 8.17 -21.68
CA ILE A 518 -8.16 9.26 -22.65
C ILE A 518 -6.91 10.14 -22.47
N LEU A 519 -6.08 10.27 -23.50
CA LEU A 519 -4.97 11.21 -23.47
C LEU A 519 -5.46 12.65 -23.63
N GLY A 520 -5.02 13.54 -22.74
CA GLY A 520 -5.26 14.98 -22.88
C GLY A 520 -4.28 15.65 -23.84
N LEU A 521 -4.76 16.58 -24.65
CA LEU A 521 -3.91 17.51 -25.42
C LEU A 521 -3.45 18.64 -24.48
N PHE A 522 -2.36 18.41 -23.74
CA PHE A 522 -1.81 19.42 -22.83
C PHE A 522 -0.84 20.34 -23.56
N GLY A 523 -1.20 21.60 -23.76
CA GLY A 523 -0.24 22.60 -24.22
C GLY A 523 0.70 23.03 -23.07
N GLY A 524 1.98 22.65 -23.14
CA GLY A 524 3.03 23.18 -22.26
C GLY A 524 2.95 22.84 -20.76
N ASN A 525 4.09 23.03 -20.09
CA ASN A 525 4.44 22.53 -18.74
C ASN A 525 3.75 23.19 -17.52
N LYS A 526 2.56 23.81 -17.61
CA LYS A 526 2.11 24.62 -16.44
C LYS A 526 0.72 24.40 -15.85
N HIS A 527 -0.26 23.80 -16.51
CA HIS A 527 -1.60 23.72 -15.92
C HIS A 527 -2.32 22.41 -16.29
N GLY A 528 -2.76 21.63 -15.29
CA GLY A 528 -3.62 20.47 -15.53
C GLY A 528 -3.83 19.52 -14.36
N GLN A 529 -2.78 18.86 -13.88
CA GLN A 529 -2.78 17.84 -12.81
C GLN A 529 -1.34 17.79 -12.28
N ASP A 530 -1.14 17.98 -10.99
CA ASP A 530 0.17 17.81 -10.34
C ASP A 530 0.17 16.64 -9.37
N ILE A 531 1.37 16.18 -9.03
CA ILE A 531 1.59 15.11 -8.06
C ILE A 531 2.58 15.53 -6.98
N GLY A 532 2.25 15.24 -5.72
CA GLY A 532 3.17 15.24 -4.61
C GLY A 532 3.53 13.81 -4.24
N ILE A 533 4.82 13.51 -4.05
CA ILE A 533 5.26 12.22 -3.52
C ILE A 533 6.23 12.45 -2.38
N THR A 534 5.92 11.88 -1.22
CA THR A 534 6.76 11.81 -0.03
C THR A 534 7.02 10.35 0.33
N VAL A 535 8.30 9.97 0.45
CA VAL A 535 8.73 8.63 0.88
C VAL A 535 9.52 8.76 2.18
N GLU A 536 9.02 8.15 3.26
CA GLU A 536 9.71 8.04 4.54
C GLU A 536 10.35 6.66 4.67
N ILE A 537 11.68 6.60 4.74
CA ILE A 537 12.45 5.36 4.72
C ILE A 537 13.06 5.09 6.08
N GLU A 538 12.65 3.99 6.71
CA GLU A 538 13.25 3.41 7.91
C GLU A 538 13.77 1.99 7.59
N ALA A 539 14.99 1.91 7.09
CA ALA A 539 15.58 0.65 6.64
C ALA A 539 16.19 -0.20 7.78
N GLY A 540 16.20 0.29 9.03
CA GLY A 540 16.88 -0.35 10.17
C GLY A 540 18.42 -0.32 10.10
N LEU A 541 18.99 -0.06 8.92
CA LEU A 541 20.42 0.09 8.64
C LEU A 541 20.72 1.50 8.11
N PRO A 542 21.98 1.98 8.19
CA PRO A 542 22.38 3.25 7.60
C PRO A 542 22.10 3.27 6.09
N ILE A 543 21.46 4.35 5.63
CA ILE A 543 21.08 4.55 4.23
C ILE A 543 22.13 5.45 3.55
N SER A 544 22.51 5.13 2.31
CA SER A 544 23.40 5.93 1.48
C SER A 544 22.98 5.90 0.01
N ASN A 545 23.59 6.75 -0.83
CA ASN A 545 23.37 6.82 -2.28
C ASN A 545 21.88 6.85 -2.69
N ILE A 546 21.09 7.69 -2.02
CA ILE A 546 19.69 7.90 -2.36
C ILE A 546 19.63 8.72 -3.64
N GLN A 547 19.03 8.17 -4.68
CA GLN A 547 18.93 8.80 -5.99
C GLN A 547 17.68 8.34 -6.73
N SER A 548 17.21 9.18 -7.65
CA SER A 548 16.13 8.84 -8.58
C SER A 548 16.62 9.05 -10.01
N PRO A 549 16.61 8.01 -10.88
CA PRO A 549 16.96 8.19 -12.29
C PRO A 549 15.86 8.91 -13.08
N SER A 550 14.62 8.97 -12.57
CA SER A 550 13.49 9.52 -13.29
C SER A 550 13.09 10.94 -12.83
N HIS A 551 13.38 11.31 -11.58
CA HIS A 551 12.95 12.58 -11.00
C HIS A 551 14.05 13.30 -10.22
N GLN A 552 13.95 14.63 -10.17
CA GLN A 552 14.68 15.43 -9.19
C GLN A 552 14.05 15.26 -7.80
N ILE A 553 14.87 15.00 -6.79
CA ILE A 553 14.42 14.69 -5.43
C ILE A 553 15.16 15.52 -4.38
N ASN A 554 14.47 15.82 -3.30
CA ASN A 554 15.02 16.41 -2.08
C ASN A 554 14.99 15.37 -0.96
N ALA A 555 16.16 14.97 -0.46
CA ALA A 555 16.28 14.01 0.63
C ALA A 555 16.76 14.71 1.90
N THR A 556 16.05 14.47 3.01
CA THR A 556 16.39 15.01 4.33
C THR A 556 16.44 13.88 5.35
N GLN A 557 17.50 13.86 6.17
CA GLN A 557 17.66 12.84 7.20
C GLN A 557 17.21 13.39 8.55
N GLU A 558 16.24 12.72 9.18
CA GLU A 558 15.73 13.03 10.51
C GLU A 558 15.96 11.83 11.45
N GLY A 559 17.15 11.77 12.05
CA GLY A 559 17.56 10.63 12.87
C GLY A 559 17.81 9.37 12.02
N ARG A 560 16.97 8.34 12.18
CA ARG A 560 17.03 7.08 11.40
C ARG A 560 16.10 7.06 10.18
N ILE A 561 15.20 8.04 10.09
CA ILE A 561 14.26 8.15 8.99
C ILE A 561 14.87 9.08 7.94
N VAL A 562 14.88 8.63 6.69
CA VAL A 562 15.17 9.53 5.56
C VAL A 562 13.87 9.86 4.85
N ARG A 563 13.53 11.15 4.80
CA ARG A 563 12.37 11.65 4.06
C ARG A 563 12.83 12.14 2.69
N VAL A 564 12.28 11.54 1.64
CA VAL A 564 12.50 11.91 0.24
C VAL A 564 11.24 12.55 -0.31
N GLN A 565 11.37 13.69 -0.99
CA GLN A 565 10.25 14.40 -1.61
C GLN A 565 10.61 14.76 -3.05
N LEU A 566 9.61 14.82 -3.93
CA LEU A 566 9.82 15.38 -5.28
C LEU A 566 10.22 16.85 -5.20
N ASP A 567 11.10 17.27 -6.12
CA ASP A 567 11.37 18.69 -6.30
C ASP A 567 10.13 19.43 -6.82
N LYS A 568 10.00 20.71 -6.48
CA LYS A 568 8.88 21.56 -6.88
C LYS A 568 8.71 21.67 -8.39
N ASP A 569 9.80 21.52 -9.15
CA ASP A 569 9.82 21.67 -10.60
C ASP A 569 9.59 20.33 -11.34
N ASP A 570 9.46 19.20 -10.62
CA ASP A 570 9.31 17.85 -11.18
C ASP A 570 8.04 17.14 -10.67
N LYS A 571 6.91 17.87 -10.73
CA LYS A 571 5.58 17.44 -10.23
C LYS A 571 4.59 17.03 -11.33
N ILE A 572 5.08 16.80 -12.55
CA ILE A 572 4.22 16.40 -13.67
C ILE A 572 4.11 14.87 -13.64
N PRO A 573 2.89 14.29 -13.56
CA PRO A 573 2.71 12.84 -13.51
C PRO A 573 2.77 12.23 -14.93
N ASP A 574 3.90 12.35 -15.62
CA ASP A 574 4.13 11.83 -16.99
C ASP A 574 5.19 10.71 -17.07
N LYS A 575 5.72 10.26 -15.93
CA LYS A 575 6.76 9.23 -15.84
C LYS A 575 6.77 8.56 -14.47
N ASP A 576 7.17 7.30 -14.40
CA ASP A 576 7.25 6.56 -13.13
C ASP A 576 8.29 7.17 -12.18
N LEU A 577 7.97 7.29 -10.89
CA LEU A 577 9.00 7.55 -9.87
C LEU A 577 9.77 6.25 -9.62
N ILE A 578 11.09 6.33 -9.73
CA ILE A 578 12.02 5.25 -9.37
C ILE A 578 12.94 5.83 -8.31
N LEU A 579 12.91 5.29 -7.09
CA LEU A 579 13.79 5.71 -6.00
C LEU A 579 14.69 4.55 -5.61
N ARG A 580 16.00 4.77 -5.71
CA ARG A 580 17.03 3.78 -5.35
C ARG A 580 17.87 4.28 -4.19
N TYR A 581 18.14 3.42 -3.23
CA TYR A 581 19.01 3.74 -2.11
C TYR A 581 19.73 2.49 -1.60
N ARG A 582 20.95 2.68 -1.10
CA ARG A 582 21.78 1.61 -0.53
C ARG A 582 21.62 1.53 0.97
N VAL A 583 21.72 0.33 1.51
CA VAL A 583 21.81 0.06 2.95
C VAL A 583 23.19 -0.52 3.28
N ALA A 584 23.80 -0.03 4.36
CA ALA A 584 25.17 -0.38 4.74
C ALA A 584 25.25 -1.79 5.35
N SER A 585 25.34 -2.83 4.51
CA SER A 585 25.91 -4.12 4.86
C SER A 585 26.50 -4.80 3.62
N ASN A 586 27.79 -5.16 3.66
CA ASN A 586 28.40 -6.05 2.66
C ASN A 586 28.00 -7.53 2.87
N GLU A 587 27.27 -7.83 3.95
CA GLU A 587 26.73 -9.13 4.30
C GLU A 587 25.20 -9.04 4.33
N THR A 588 24.58 -9.29 3.18
CA THR A 588 23.11 -9.39 3.11
C THR A 588 22.65 -10.69 3.76
N GLN A 589 22.16 -10.61 4.99
CA GLN A 589 21.59 -11.77 5.68
C GLN A 589 20.15 -11.99 5.25
N SER A 590 19.82 -13.25 4.98
CA SER A 590 18.43 -13.66 4.75
C SER A 590 17.55 -13.28 5.94
N THR A 591 16.34 -12.76 5.69
CA THR A 591 15.44 -12.27 6.75
C THR A 591 14.12 -13.04 6.75
N VAL A 592 13.59 -13.32 7.93
CA VAL A 592 12.26 -13.91 8.13
C VAL A 592 11.39 -12.90 8.87
N LEU A 593 10.21 -12.62 8.32
CA LEU A 593 9.16 -11.84 8.96
C LEU A 593 7.98 -12.76 9.24
N THR A 594 7.40 -12.68 10.44
CA THR A 594 6.23 -13.47 10.81
C THR A 594 5.11 -12.59 11.37
N GLN A 595 3.89 -13.08 11.24
CA GLN A 595 2.68 -12.51 11.82
C GLN A 595 1.76 -13.66 12.19
N ALA A 596 0.96 -13.51 13.25
CA ALA A 596 -0.14 -14.42 13.55
C ALA A 596 -1.40 -13.62 13.83
N ASP A 597 -2.52 -14.10 13.30
CA ASP A 597 -3.85 -13.60 13.59
C ASP A 597 -4.87 -14.75 13.60
N GLU A 598 -6.15 -14.43 13.72
CA GLU A 598 -7.26 -15.39 13.73
C GLU A 598 -7.32 -16.30 12.48
N ARG A 599 -6.63 -15.93 11.39
CA ARG A 599 -6.57 -16.69 10.14
C ARG A 599 -5.41 -17.69 10.12
N GLY A 600 -4.53 -17.67 11.13
CA GLY A 600 -3.33 -18.49 11.27
C GLY A 600 -2.03 -17.68 11.31
N GLY A 601 -0.90 -18.35 11.14
CA GLY A 601 0.41 -17.72 11.02
C GLY A 601 0.78 -17.42 9.57
N HIS A 602 1.33 -16.24 9.30
CA HIS A 602 1.87 -15.82 8.01
C HIS A 602 3.34 -15.49 8.13
N PHE A 603 4.11 -15.79 7.09
CA PHE A 603 5.52 -15.44 7.05
C PHE A 603 5.97 -14.97 5.66
N ALA A 604 7.03 -14.17 5.64
CA ALA A 604 7.79 -13.82 4.45
C ALA A 604 9.27 -14.12 4.72
N THR A 605 9.89 -14.93 3.85
CA THR A 605 11.33 -15.22 3.90
C THR A 605 12.01 -14.59 2.70
N TYR A 606 13.00 -13.74 2.97
CA TYR A 606 13.85 -13.10 1.97
C TYR A 606 15.19 -13.82 1.98
N PHE A 607 15.34 -14.78 1.07
CA PHE A 607 16.49 -15.66 0.99
C PHE A 607 17.56 -15.09 0.05
N ILE A 608 18.74 -14.82 0.60
CA ILE A 608 19.95 -14.43 -0.13
C ILE A 608 21.04 -15.45 0.21
N PRO A 609 21.56 -16.20 -0.77
CA PRO A 609 22.57 -17.22 -0.55
C PRO A 609 23.95 -16.60 -0.35
N ALA A 610 24.67 -17.10 0.64
CA ALA A 610 26.05 -16.70 0.94
C ALA A 610 27.04 -17.53 0.11
N LEU A 611 27.06 -17.33 -1.21
CA LEU A 611 27.93 -18.09 -2.12
C LEU A 611 28.99 -17.18 -2.78
N GLN A 612 30.25 -17.60 -2.73
CA GLN A 612 31.36 -16.98 -3.45
C GLN A 612 31.61 -17.73 -4.76
N TYR A 613 31.66 -17.01 -5.88
CA TYR A 613 31.74 -17.61 -7.23
C TYR A 613 33.13 -17.47 -7.85
N GLN A 614 33.50 -18.47 -8.66
CA GLN A 614 34.70 -18.43 -9.48
C GLN A 614 34.32 -18.27 -10.95
N THR A 615 34.96 -17.34 -11.65
CA THR A 615 34.69 -16.97 -13.05
C THR A 615 34.93 -18.10 -14.07
N GLN A 616 35.44 -19.25 -13.63
CA GLN A 616 35.82 -20.39 -14.48
C GLN A 616 34.68 -21.40 -14.73
N GLU A 617 33.52 -21.23 -14.09
CA GLU A 617 32.37 -22.17 -14.17
C GLU A 617 31.27 -21.72 -15.17
N ILE A 618 31.59 -20.82 -16.11
CA ILE A 618 30.61 -20.24 -17.05
C ILE A 618 30.14 -21.29 -18.09
N VAL A 619 28.85 -21.57 -18.11
CA VAL A 619 28.22 -22.47 -19.09
C VAL A 619 28.01 -21.74 -20.43
N PRO A 620 28.45 -22.31 -21.57
CA PRO A 620 28.17 -21.74 -22.89
C PRO A 620 26.66 -21.66 -23.19
N LYS A 621 26.20 -20.54 -23.76
CA LYS A 621 24.76 -20.27 -23.94
C LYS A 621 24.37 -19.82 -25.34
N ASP A 622 23.12 -20.12 -25.70
CA ASP A 622 22.47 -19.63 -26.90
C ASP A 622 21.64 -18.39 -26.54
N VAL A 623 21.99 -17.21 -27.06
CA VAL A 623 21.30 -15.95 -26.75
C VAL A 623 20.43 -15.51 -27.92
N VAL A 624 19.13 -15.35 -27.69
CA VAL A 624 18.17 -14.86 -28.70
C VAL A 624 17.68 -13.50 -28.25
N PHE A 625 18.15 -12.44 -28.91
CA PHE A 625 17.66 -11.10 -28.65
C PHE A 625 16.37 -10.87 -29.43
N LEU A 626 15.31 -10.47 -28.73
CA LEU A 626 14.01 -10.12 -29.28
C LEU A 626 13.76 -8.63 -29.01
N ILE A 627 13.96 -7.79 -30.02
CA ILE A 627 13.86 -6.33 -29.89
C ILE A 627 12.58 -5.79 -30.52
N ASP A 628 11.86 -4.97 -29.77
CA ASP A 628 10.67 -4.27 -30.24
C ASP A 628 11.06 -3.14 -31.18
N THR A 629 10.46 -3.12 -32.36
CA THR A 629 10.64 -2.07 -33.38
C THR A 629 9.32 -1.39 -33.72
N SER A 630 8.32 -1.45 -32.85
CA SER A 630 7.03 -0.80 -33.05
C SER A 630 7.08 0.72 -32.90
N GLY A 631 6.02 1.41 -33.34
CA GLY A 631 5.93 2.86 -33.34
C GLY A 631 6.10 3.52 -31.96
N SER A 632 5.73 2.83 -30.87
CA SER A 632 5.89 3.34 -29.50
C SER A 632 7.35 3.48 -29.08
N GLN A 633 8.26 2.74 -29.72
CA GLN A 633 9.70 2.83 -29.50
C GLN A 633 10.35 4.01 -30.25
N LYS A 634 9.62 4.76 -31.09
CA LYS A 634 10.20 5.82 -31.93
C LYS A 634 10.88 6.90 -31.10
N GLY A 635 12.06 7.33 -31.56
CA GLY A 635 12.86 8.37 -30.90
C GLY A 635 13.84 7.80 -29.88
N ALA A 636 13.88 8.40 -28.69
CA ALA A 636 14.85 8.07 -27.65
C ALA A 636 14.79 6.59 -27.16
N PRO A 637 13.62 5.95 -26.99
CA PRO A 637 13.56 4.55 -26.56
C PRO A 637 14.29 3.60 -27.53
N MET A 638 14.10 3.75 -28.84
CA MET A 638 14.79 2.94 -29.85
C MET A 638 16.31 3.12 -29.80
N GLU A 639 16.82 4.35 -29.61
CA GLU A 639 18.26 4.56 -29.51
C GLU A 639 18.85 3.93 -28.25
N GLN A 640 18.15 4.01 -27.12
CA GLN A 640 18.55 3.34 -25.88
C GLN A 640 18.50 1.80 -26.01
N SER A 641 17.46 1.26 -26.65
CA SER A 641 17.34 -0.17 -26.99
C SER A 641 18.51 -0.64 -27.88
N LYS A 642 18.92 0.16 -28.88
CA LYS A 642 20.10 -0.14 -29.70
C LYS A 642 21.40 -0.09 -28.89
N GLU A 643 21.56 0.86 -27.96
CA GLU A 643 22.74 0.91 -27.09
C GLU A 643 22.88 -0.34 -26.22
N LEU A 644 21.78 -0.78 -25.60
CA LEU A 644 21.74 -2.02 -24.84
C LEU A 644 22.10 -3.22 -25.70
N MET A 645 21.51 -3.34 -26.88
CA MET A 645 21.80 -4.40 -27.84
C MET A 645 23.27 -4.45 -28.23
N ARG A 646 23.89 -3.29 -28.52
CA ARG A 646 25.32 -3.21 -28.81
C ARG A 646 26.16 -3.66 -27.62
N GLY A 647 25.80 -3.23 -26.41
CA GLY A 647 26.47 -3.64 -25.18
C GLY A 647 26.39 -5.14 -24.94
N PHE A 648 25.18 -5.72 -25.04
CA PHE A 648 24.97 -7.15 -24.85
C PHE A 648 25.75 -7.99 -25.86
N VAL A 649 25.64 -7.69 -27.17
CA VAL A 649 26.35 -8.45 -28.22
C VAL A 649 27.87 -8.40 -28.02
N ASN A 650 28.42 -7.25 -27.62
CA ASN A 650 29.85 -7.11 -27.40
C ASN A 650 30.35 -7.77 -26.12
N GLY A 651 29.49 -7.92 -25.12
CA GLY A 651 29.84 -8.51 -23.82
C GLY A 651 29.56 -10.01 -23.68
N LEU A 652 29.03 -10.67 -24.71
CA LEU A 652 28.90 -12.13 -24.73
C LEU A 652 30.27 -12.81 -24.71
N ASN A 653 30.36 -14.01 -24.11
CA ASN A 653 31.59 -14.78 -24.06
C ASN A 653 31.93 -15.41 -25.42
N PRO A 654 33.21 -15.74 -25.70
CA PRO A 654 33.61 -16.33 -26.98
C PRO A 654 32.90 -17.65 -27.35
N GLN A 655 32.45 -18.44 -26.35
CA GLN A 655 31.75 -19.72 -26.54
C GLN A 655 30.23 -19.58 -26.67
N ASP A 656 29.72 -18.36 -26.53
CA ASP A 656 28.30 -18.07 -26.70
C ASP A 656 27.96 -18.00 -28.19
N THR A 657 26.69 -18.26 -28.48
CA THR A 657 26.12 -18.03 -29.81
C THR A 657 24.95 -17.07 -29.68
N PHE A 658 24.66 -16.27 -30.71
CA PHE A 658 23.56 -15.33 -30.64
C PHE A 658 22.82 -15.09 -31.96
N THR A 659 21.58 -14.64 -31.89
CA THR A 659 20.84 -14.05 -33.02
C THR A 659 20.03 -12.85 -32.54
N VAL A 660 19.64 -11.99 -33.48
CA VAL A 660 18.77 -10.82 -33.23
C VAL A 660 17.51 -10.97 -34.06
N ILE A 661 16.36 -10.85 -33.42
CA ILE A 661 15.03 -10.86 -34.03
C ILE A 661 14.40 -9.54 -33.66
N ASN A 662 13.92 -8.78 -34.64
CA ASN A 662 13.06 -7.64 -34.36
C ASN A 662 11.61 -7.99 -34.68
N PHE A 663 10.70 -7.43 -33.91
CA PHE A 663 9.27 -7.59 -34.12
C PHE A 663 8.58 -6.21 -34.20
N SER A 664 7.59 -6.12 -35.07
CA SER A 664 6.58 -5.06 -35.12
C SER A 664 5.29 -5.68 -35.66
N ASN A 665 4.78 -5.25 -36.82
CA ASN A 665 3.77 -6.00 -37.58
C ASN A 665 4.34 -7.29 -38.21
N THR A 666 5.62 -7.27 -38.53
CA THR A 666 6.33 -8.40 -39.15
C THR A 666 7.63 -8.67 -38.40
N ASN A 667 8.15 -9.89 -38.54
CA ASN A 667 9.40 -10.28 -37.90
C ASN A 667 10.50 -10.38 -38.94
N THR A 668 11.62 -9.71 -38.69
CA THR A 668 12.86 -9.95 -39.41
C THR A 668 13.93 -10.44 -38.45
N GLN A 669 14.89 -11.22 -38.96
CA GLN A 669 15.91 -11.85 -38.14
C GLN A 669 17.28 -11.74 -38.80
N LEU A 670 18.32 -11.52 -37.98
CA LEU A 670 19.71 -11.54 -38.38
C LEU A 670 20.09 -12.91 -38.99
N SER A 671 19.58 -13.98 -38.38
CA SER A 671 19.83 -15.36 -38.81
C SER A 671 18.77 -16.33 -38.28
N PRO A 672 18.47 -17.43 -39.01
CA PRO A 672 17.50 -18.45 -38.59
C PRO A 672 17.99 -19.34 -37.44
N THR A 673 19.29 -19.33 -37.15
CA THR A 673 19.91 -20.10 -36.06
C THR A 673 21.00 -19.25 -35.42
N PRO A 674 21.21 -19.33 -34.09
CA PRO A 674 22.25 -18.55 -33.40
C PRO A 674 23.64 -18.71 -34.05
N LEU A 675 24.31 -17.59 -34.31
CA LEU A 675 25.66 -17.51 -34.88
C LEU A 675 26.71 -17.57 -33.77
N ALA A 676 27.88 -18.15 -34.05
CA ALA A 676 29.02 -18.09 -33.12
C ALA A 676 29.47 -16.65 -32.85
N ASN A 677 29.86 -16.35 -31.61
CA ASN A 677 30.33 -15.02 -31.18
C ASN A 677 31.76 -14.70 -31.67
N THR A 678 31.93 -14.58 -32.99
CA THR A 678 33.17 -14.14 -33.64
C THR A 678 33.13 -12.65 -33.92
N GLU A 679 34.29 -12.01 -34.10
CA GLU A 679 34.38 -10.59 -34.48
C GLU A 679 33.57 -10.27 -35.75
N VAL A 680 33.62 -11.15 -36.75
CA VAL A 680 32.89 -10.99 -38.01
C VAL A 680 31.38 -11.03 -37.79
N ASN A 681 30.87 -11.96 -36.96
CA ASN A 681 29.45 -12.06 -36.68
C ASN A 681 28.95 -10.94 -35.78
N ARG A 682 29.78 -10.47 -34.82
CA ARG A 682 29.47 -9.25 -34.04
C ARG A 682 29.34 -8.05 -34.95
N ALA A 683 30.29 -7.82 -35.87
CA ALA A 683 30.21 -6.71 -36.82
C ALA A 683 28.91 -6.75 -37.67
N LYS A 684 28.51 -7.94 -38.14
CA LYS A 684 27.23 -8.13 -38.85
C LYS A 684 26.02 -7.77 -37.97
N ALA A 685 26.03 -8.19 -36.71
CA ALA A 685 24.96 -7.91 -35.77
C ALA A 685 24.86 -6.42 -35.45
N ILE A 686 25.98 -5.75 -35.19
CA ILE A 686 26.04 -4.31 -34.96
C ILE A 686 25.51 -3.54 -36.18
N ALA A 687 25.88 -3.97 -37.40
CA ALA A 687 25.33 -3.38 -38.63
C ALA A 687 23.82 -3.59 -38.77
N TYR A 688 23.29 -4.75 -38.36
CA TYR A 688 21.86 -5.03 -38.32
C TYR A 688 21.15 -4.11 -37.31
N ILE A 689 21.65 -4.03 -36.07
CA ILE A 689 21.11 -3.20 -34.98
C ILE A 689 21.06 -1.72 -35.38
N ASN A 690 22.13 -1.20 -36.00
CA ASN A 690 22.19 0.20 -36.41
C ASN A 690 21.16 0.57 -37.49
N ARG A 691 20.64 -0.42 -38.24
CA ARG A 691 19.62 -0.21 -39.28
C ARG A 691 18.19 -0.32 -38.75
N LEU A 692 17.99 -0.77 -37.52
CA LEU A 692 16.66 -0.88 -36.94
C LEU A 692 15.98 0.48 -36.90
N GLN A 693 14.71 0.51 -37.29
CA GLN A 693 13.84 1.69 -37.28
C GLN A 693 12.54 1.30 -36.60
N ALA A 694 11.99 2.23 -35.81
CA ALA A 694 10.71 2.06 -35.14
C ALA A 694 9.56 2.39 -36.12
N ASP A 695 8.77 1.38 -36.49
CA ASP A 695 7.62 1.47 -37.40
C ASP A 695 6.64 0.31 -37.16
N GLY A 696 5.35 0.55 -37.40
CA GLY A 696 4.29 -0.45 -37.33
C GLY A 696 3.73 -0.67 -35.92
N GLY A 697 2.87 -1.68 -35.81
CA GLY A 697 2.24 -2.10 -34.56
C GLY A 697 3.13 -2.98 -33.68
N THR A 698 2.62 -3.35 -32.51
CA THR A 698 3.36 -4.05 -31.45
C THR A 698 2.88 -5.50 -31.30
N GLU A 699 3.20 -6.37 -32.28
CA GLU A 699 2.77 -7.79 -32.28
C GLU A 699 3.76 -8.72 -31.54
N LEU A 700 3.92 -8.53 -30.22
CA LEU A 700 4.85 -9.35 -29.41
C LEU A 700 4.56 -10.86 -29.48
N MET A 701 3.30 -11.25 -29.62
CA MET A 701 2.91 -12.67 -29.77
C MET A 701 3.65 -13.34 -30.93
N ASN A 702 3.85 -12.64 -32.06
CA ASN A 702 4.59 -13.16 -33.20
C ASN A 702 6.07 -13.36 -32.84
N GLY A 703 6.65 -12.42 -32.10
CA GLY A 703 8.02 -12.51 -31.58
C GLY A 703 8.21 -13.73 -30.68
N ILE A 704 7.31 -13.92 -29.70
CA ILE A 704 7.32 -15.07 -28.78
C ILE A 704 7.21 -16.39 -29.56
N ARG A 705 6.24 -16.53 -30.46
CA ARG A 705 6.08 -17.75 -31.28
C ARG A 705 7.30 -18.03 -32.16
N THR A 706 7.95 -16.98 -32.67
CA THR A 706 9.19 -17.14 -33.44
C THR A 706 10.28 -17.76 -32.58
N VAL A 707 10.44 -17.30 -31.34
CA VAL A 707 11.39 -17.85 -30.37
C VAL A 707 11.03 -19.28 -29.96
N GLU A 708 9.76 -19.58 -29.71
CA GLU A 708 9.27 -20.92 -29.36
C GLU A 708 9.52 -21.95 -30.46
N ASN A 709 9.46 -21.52 -31.73
CA ASN A 709 9.70 -22.37 -32.89
C ASN A 709 11.18 -22.73 -33.10
N PHE A 710 12.12 -22.12 -32.38
CA PHE A 710 13.53 -22.54 -32.47
C PHE A 710 13.70 -24.00 -31.99
N PRO A 711 14.63 -24.77 -32.61
CA PRO A 711 14.98 -26.10 -32.13
C PRO A 711 15.52 -26.00 -30.69
N ALA A 712 15.31 -27.03 -29.87
CA ALA A 712 15.84 -27.06 -28.50
C ALA A 712 17.35 -26.75 -28.49
N ALA A 713 17.82 -26.09 -27.43
CA ALA A 713 19.25 -25.86 -27.25
C ALA A 713 20.00 -27.21 -27.24
N LYS A 714 21.24 -27.23 -27.73
CA LYS A 714 22.08 -28.44 -27.67
C LYS A 714 22.29 -28.84 -26.20
N ALA A 715 22.41 -30.14 -25.93
CA ALA A 715 22.66 -30.64 -24.59
C ALA A 715 23.86 -29.93 -23.93
N GLY A 716 23.69 -29.51 -22.68
CA GLY A 716 24.71 -28.76 -21.92
C GLY A 716 24.75 -27.25 -22.20
N ARG A 717 23.81 -26.71 -23.00
CA ARG A 717 23.67 -25.26 -23.23
C ARG A 717 22.31 -24.77 -22.75
N LEU A 718 22.29 -23.60 -22.12
CA LEU A 718 21.06 -22.88 -21.79
C LEU A 718 20.70 -21.92 -22.92
N ARG A 719 19.40 -21.72 -23.17
CA ARG A 719 18.94 -20.66 -24.07
C ARG A 719 18.43 -19.48 -23.28
N SER A 720 19.00 -18.32 -23.54
CA SER A 720 18.62 -17.05 -22.94
C SER A 720 17.92 -16.18 -23.98
N ILE A 721 16.66 -15.87 -23.75
CA ILE A 721 15.85 -15.00 -24.59
C ILE A 721 15.87 -13.63 -23.94
N VAL A 722 16.29 -12.60 -24.65
CA VAL A 722 16.41 -11.23 -24.12
C VAL A 722 15.41 -10.35 -24.87
N LEU A 723 14.26 -10.11 -24.26
CA LEU A 723 13.21 -9.23 -24.77
C LEU A 723 13.52 -7.78 -24.40
N ILE A 724 13.44 -6.85 -25.36
CA ILE A 724 13.57 -5.41 -25.14
C ILE A 724 12.34 -4.72 -25.73
N THR A 725 11.54 -4.03 -24.90
CA THR A 725 10.27 -3.39 -25.28
C THR A 725 9.84 -2.34 -24.24
N ASP A 726 8.88 -1.46 -24.55
CA ASP A 726 8.16 -0.66 -23.54
C ASP A 726 6.98 -1.44 -22.93
N GLY A 727 6.60 -2.57 -23.52
CA GLY A 727 5.52 -3.44 -23.09
C GLY A 727 4.12 -2.84 -23.22
N LEU A 728 3.93 -1.75 -23.98
CA LEU A 728 2.64 -1.06 -24.17
C LEU A 728 1.65 -1.87 -25.03
N ILE A 729 1.27 -3.05 -24.54
CA ILE A 729 0.53 -4.09 -25.26
C ILE A 729 -0.73 -4.44 -24.48
N GLY A 730 -1.85 -4.57 -25.18
CA GLY A 730 -3.18 -4.78 -24.60
C GLY A 730 -3.57 -6.24 -24.39
N ASN A 731 -2.98 -7.19 -25.12
CA ASN A 731 -3.21 -8.64 -24.99
C ASN A 731 -2.14 -9.34 -24.12
N ASP A 732 -1.66 -8.66 -23.07
CA ASP A 732 -0.69 -9.16 -22.09
C ASP A 732 -1.05 -10.54 -21.48
N GLU A 733 -2.30 -10.76 -21.03
CA GLU A 733 -2.74 -12.04 -20.43
C GLU A 733 -2.54 -13.22 -21.40
N GLU A 734 -2.83 -13.03 -22.70
CA GLU A 734 -2.67 -14.06 -23.73
C GLU A 734 -1.19 -14.39 -23.98
N ILE A 735 -0.33 -13.36 -24.02
CA ILE A 735 1.12 -13.52 -24.22
C ILE A 735 1.75 -14.24 -23.03
N ILE A 736 1.39 -13.85 -21.80
CA ILE A 736 1.88 -14.51 -20.57
C ILE A 736 1.45 -15.98 -20.56
N ALA A 737 0.20 -16.27 -20.91
CA ALA A 737 -0.32 -17.63 -21.00
C ALA A 737 0.39 -18.48 -22.07
N GLU A 738 0.74 -17.90 -23.23
CA GLU A 738 1.50 -18.58 -24.28
C GLU A 738 2.89 -18.98 -23.79
N VAL A 739 3.64 -18.04 -23.19
CA VAL A 739 4.98 -18.32 -22.64
C VAL A 739 4.90 -19.38 -21.54
N GLN A 740 3.96 -19.26 -20.60
CA GLN A 740 3.77 -20.23 -19.52
C GLN A 740 3.48 -21.66 -20.04
N LYS A 741 2.83 -21.77 -21.20
CA LYS A 741 2.40 -23.04 -21.80
C LYS A 741 3.46 -23.68 -22.69
N ASN A 742 4.11 -22.88 -23.54
CA ASN A 742 4.87 -23.37 -24.69
C ASN A 742 6.38 -23.14 -24.58
N LEU A 743 6.84 -22.32 -23.63
CA LEU A 743 8.27 -22.10 -23.45
C LEU A 743 8.96 -23.42 -23.08
N LYS A 744 9.88 -23.85 -23.94
CA LYS A 744 10.58 -25.14 -23.80
C LYS A 744 11.47 -25.16 -22.53
N PRO A 745 11.56 -26.31 -21.83
CA PRO A 745 12.49 -26.46 -20.71
C PRO A 745 13.93 -26.09 -21.08
N GLY A 746 14.65 -25.43 -20.17
CA GLY A 746 16.02 -24.94 -20.40
C GLY A 746 16.11 -23.60 -21.14
N ASN A 747 14.98 -23.05 -21.58
CA ASN A 747 14.91 -21.65 -21.98
C ASN A 747 14.70 -20.76 -20.73
N ARG A 748 15.30 -19.58 -20.76
CA ARG A 748 15.12 -18.50 -19.78
C ARG A 748 14.75 -17.24 -20.53
N LEU A 749 13.69 -16.54 -20.13
CA LEU A 749 13.29 -15.28 -20.76
C LEU A 749 13.55 -14.11 -19.82
N TYR A 750 14.39 -13.20 -20.28
CA TYR A 750 14.80 -11.97 -19.62
C TYR A 750 14.10 -10.80 -20.31
N SER A 751 13.55 -9.87 -19.54
CA SER A 751 12.74 -8.77 -20.08
C SER A 751 13.34 -7.41 -19.70
N PHE A 752 13.55 -6.55 -20.68
CA PHE A 752 14.05 -5.19 -20.51
C PHE A 752 12.97 -4.20 -20.91
N GLY A 753 12.50 -3.42 -19.93
CA GLY A 753 11.62 -2.28 -20.13
C GLY A 753 12.42 -1.04 -20.48
N VAL A 754 12.23 -0.46 -21.67
CA VAL A 754 12.93 0.76 -22.09
C VAL A 754 11.93 1.90 -22.26
N GLY A 755 12.11 2.98 -21.50
CA GLY A 755 11.27 4.18 -21.58
C GLY A 755 10.94 4.81 -20.23
N SER A 756 10.10 5.85 -20.26
CA SER A 756 9.71 6.64 -19.09
C SER A 756 8.49 6.10 -18.33
N SER A 757 7.61 5.35 -19.00
CA SER A 757 6.36 4.78 -18.45
C SER A 757 6.07 3.41 -19.09
N VAL A 758 6.96 2.45 -18.82
CA VAL A 758 6.86 1.10 -19.38
C VAL A 758 5.75 0.30 -18.70
N ASN A 759 5.24 -0.73 -19.38
CA ASN A 759 4.34 -1.71 -18.77
C ASN A 759 5.10 -2.67 -17.84
N ARG A 760 5.50 -2.19 -16.66
CA ARG A 760 6.26 -2.99 -15.69
C ARG A 760 5.63 -4.34 -15.39
N PHE A 761 4.30 -4.39 -15.27
CA PHE A 761 3.55 -5.63 -15.13
C PHE A 761 3.92 -6.67 -16.20
N LEU A 762 3.81 -6.33 -17.49
CA LEU A 762 4.12 -7.28 -18.56
C LEU A 762 5.60 -7.68 -18.55
N ILE A 763 6.51 -6.72 -18.34
CA ILE A 763 7.96 -6.95 -18.30
C ILE A 763 8.31 -7.94 -17.17
N ASP A 764 7.87 -7.65 -15.95
CA ASP A 764 8.13 -8.45 -14.75
C ASP A 764 7.48 -9.83 -14.87
N ARG A 765 6.23 -9.90 -15.34
CA ARG A 765 5.50 -11.18 -15.50
C ARG A 765 6.12 -12.10 -16.52
N LEU A 766 6.54 -11.59 -17.69
CA LEU A 766 7.19 -12.40 -18.71
C LEU A 766 8.51 -12.99 -18.20
N ALA A 767 9.29 -12.19 -17.46
CA ALA A 767 10.52 -12.67 -16.85
C ALA A 767 10.24 -13.75 -15.80
N GLU A 768 9.23 -13.55 -14.94
CA GLU A 768 8.84 -14.51 -13.91
C GLU A 768 8.39 -15.86 -14.50
N VAL A 769 7.43 -15.86 -15.43
CA VAL A 769 6.97 -17.12 -16.08
C VAL A 769 8.06 -17.75 -16.95
N GLY A 770 8.96 -16.91 -17.47
CA GLY A 770 10.14 -17.30 -18.24
C GLY A 770 11.34 -17.73 -17.41
N GLN A 771 11.24 -17.73 -16.07
CA GLN A 771 12.32 -18.04 -15.13
C GLN A 771 13.59 -17.18 -15.31
N GLY A 772 13.46 -15.98 -15.88
CA GLY A 772 14.55 -15.01 -16.00
C GLY A 772 14.37 -13.82 -15.06
N ILE A 773 14.97 -12.70 -15.44
CA ILE A 773 14.92 -11.45 -14.68
C ILE A 773 14.36 -10.32 -15.54
N ALA A 774 13.77 -9.34 -14.86
CA ALA A 774 13.27 -8.11 -15.46
C ALA A 774 14.09 -6.90 -14.99
N GLU A 775 14.37 -5.98 -15.91
CA GLU A 775 15.04 -4.72 -15.60
C GLU A 775 14.41 -3.59 -16.40
N VAL A 776 14.22 -2.44 -15.75
CA VAL A 776 13.64 -1.25 -16.39
C VAL A 776 14.68 -0.15 -16.40
N ILE A 777 14.81 0.48 -17.56
CA ILE A 777 15.84 1.47 -17.84
C ILE A 777 15.11 2.75 -18.21
N SER A 778 15.27 3.76 -17.35
CA SER A 778 14.71 5.08 -17.61
C SER A 778 15.49 5.77 -18.73
N GLN A 779 14.83 6.70 -19.44
CA GLN A 779 15.37 7.39 -20.61
C GLN A 779 16.71 8.11 -20.36
N ASN A 780 16.96 8.54 -19.12
CA ASN A 780 18.17 9.29 -18.74
C ASN A 780 19.28 8.40 -18.15
N GLU A 781 19.05 7.09 -18.06
CA GLU A 781 20.03 6.17 -17.47
C GLU A 781 21.03 5.68 -18.52
N PRO A 782 22.34 5.64 -18.17
CA PRO A 782 23.34 5.06 -19.06
C PRO A 782 23.10 3.56 -19.23
N ALA A 783 23.19 3.07 -20.47
CA ALA A 783 23.02 1.65 -20.76
C ALA A 783 24.13 0.76 -20.16
N LYS A 784 25.36 1.29 -20.04
CA LYS A 784 26.54 0.49 -19.66
C LYS A 784 26.42 -0.23 -18.30
N PRO A 785 26.08 0.43 -17.19
CA PRO A 785 25.91 -0.25 -15.90
C PRO A 785 24.88 -1.39 -15.95
N VAL A 786 23.79 -1.19 -16.70
CA VAL A 786 22.74 -2.20 -16.88
C VAL A 786 23.27 -3.40 -17.68
N VAL A 787 24.04 -3.13 -18.75
CA VAL A 787 24.69 -4.16 -19.56
C VAL A 787 25.66 -4.99 -18.72
N ASP A 788 26.57 -4.34 -17.99
CA ASP A 788 27.59 -5.02 -17.18
C ASP A 788 26.92 -5.92 -16.12
N LYS A 789 25.91 -5.39 -15.44
CA LYS A 789 25.13 -6.10 -14.42
C LYS A 789 24.36 -7.28 -15.00
N PHE A 790 23.67 -7.10 -16.12
CA PHE A 790 22.94 -8.19 -16.78
C PHE A 790 23.89 -9.31 -17.22
N LEU A 791 25.01 -8.97 -17.86
CA LEU A 791 25.98 -9.96 -18.33
C LEU A 791 26.58 -10.76 -17.17
N GLN A 792 26.81 -10.12 -16.02
CA GLN A 792 27.24 -10.81 -14.81
C GLN A 792 26.22 -11.86 -14.37
N ARG A 793 24.92 -11.55 -14.40
CA ARG A 793 23.83 -12.47 -14.02
C ARG A 793 23.63 -13.58 -15.05
N LEU A 794 23.65 -13.20 -16.33
CA LEU A 794 23.50 -14.11 -17.46
C LEU A 794 24.59 -15.20 -17.46
N ASN A 795 25.79 -14.86 -16.97
CA ASN A 795 26.92 -15.79 -16.86
C ASN A 795 26.86 -16.68 -15.61
N ASN A 796 26.13 -16.29 -14.57
CA ASN A 796 26.28 -16.89 -13.23
C ASN A 796 24.93 -17.05 -12.50
N PRO A 797 24.10 -18.08 -12.81
CA PRO A 797 23.01 -18.46 -11.92
C PRO A 797 23.59 -19.00 -10.61
N VAL A 798 23.07 -18.47 -9.50
CA VAL A 798 23.58 -18.68 -8.15
C VAL A 798 23.11 -20.01 -7.58
N LEU A 799 21.82 -20.31 -7.76
CA LEU A 799 21.17 -21.56 -7.38
C LEU A 799 20.08 -21.89 -8.39
N THR A 800 20.04 -23.13 -8.83
CA THR A 800 19.00 -23.68 -9.72
C THR A 800 18.29 -24.84 -9.05
N ASN A 801 17.14 -25.28 -9.59
CA ASN A 801 16.36 -26.40 -9.06
C ASN A 801 16.06 -26.25 -7.56
N ILE A 802 15.55 -25.08 -7.18
CA ILE A 802 15.30 -24.76 -5.78
C ILE A 802 14.02 -25.48 -5.31
N GLU A 803 14.15 -26.21 -4.20
CA GLU A 803 13.09 -26.93 -3.52
C GLU A 803 12.87 -26.33 -2.14
N LEU A 804 11.60 -26.15 -1.78
CA LEU A 804 11.18 -25.68 -0.45
C LEU A 804 10.51 -26.83 0.29
N THR A 805 11.00 -27.13 1.49
CA THR A 805 10.45 -28.18 2.36
C THR A 805 10.19 -27.63 3.76
N TRP A 806 9.24 -28.23 4.46
CA TRP A 806 8.83 -27.79 5.80
C TRP A 806 9.01 -28.92 6.80
N GLU A 807 9.62 -28.60 7.94
CA GLU A 807 9.80 -29.49 9.08
C GLU A 807 9.13 -28.88 10.31
N GLY A 808 8.01 -29.46 10.75
CA GLY A 808 7.27 -28.98 11.91
C GLY A 808 6.00 -29.80 12.16
N THR A 809 5.25 -29.45 13.19
CA THR A 809 4.01 -30.15 13.55
C THR A 809 2.82 -29.71 12.69
N GLY A 810 1.83 -30.61 12.54
CA GLY A 810 0.58 -30.33 11.83
C GLY A 810 0.75 -30.33 10.30
N ARG A 811 -0.15 -29.64 9.60
CA ARG A 811 -0.10 -29.54 8.12
C ARG A 811 1.01 -28.59 7.68
N SER A 812 1.70 -28.91 6.59
CA SER A 812 2.67 -28.00 5.98
C SER A 812 2.02 -26.66 5.57
N PRO A 813 2.76 -25.54 5.62
CA PRO A 813 2.25 -24.25 5.20
C PRO A 813 1.96 -24.20 3.69
N GLU A 814 0.99 -23.37 3.31
CA GLU A 814 0.71 -22.99 1.92
C GLU A 814 1.71 -21.90 1.52
N ILE A 815 2.60 -22.20 0.57
CA ILE A 815 3.76 -21.37 0.21
C ILE A 815 3.66 -20.88 -1.24
N TYR A 816 4.04 -19.62 -1.47
CA TYR A 816 4.17 -19.01 -2.79
C TYR A 816 5.53 -18.34 -2.98
N PRO A 817 6.07 -18.31 -4.21
CA PRO A 817 5.50 -18.89 -5.44
C PRO A 817 5.53 -20.43 -5.43
N ASN A 818 4.58 -21.07 -6.12
CA ASN A 818 4.56 -22.54 -6.23
C ASN A 818 5.71 -23.07 -7.09
N ARG A 819 6.08 -22.33 -8.14
CA ARG A 819 7.24 -22.60 -8.98
C ARG A 819 8.35 -21.65 -8.56
N VAL A 820 9.31 -22.18 -7.80
CA VAL A 820 10.43 -21.38 -7.31
C VAL A 820 11.38 -21.08 -8.48
N PRO A 821 11.67 -19.79 -8.77
CA PRO A 821 12.58 -19.43 -9.85
C PRO A 821 14.02 -19.81 -9.51
N ASP A 822 14.87 -19.87 -10.53
CA ASP A 822 16.32 -19.89 -10.31
C ASP A 822 16.75 -18.59 -9.62
N LEU A 823 17.74 -18.69 -8.75
CA LEU A 823 18.29 -17.54 -8.04
C LEU A 823 19.52 -17.03 -8.77
N PHE A 824 19.58 -15.72 -8.99
CA PHE A 824 20.71 -15.05 -9.64
C PHE A 824 21.48 -14.21 -8.63
N ALA A 825 22.71 -13.83 -8.98
CA ALA A 825 23.58 -13.04 -8.13
C ALA A 825 22.87 -11.79 -7.62
N ASN A 826 22.94 -11.62 -6.30
CA ASN A 826 22.50 -10.43 -5.59
C ASN A 826 21.01 -10.10 -5.69
N GLN A 827 20.16 -11.04 -6.09
CA GLN A 827 18.70 -10.93 -6.04
C GLN A 827 18.16 -11.92 -4.98
N PRO A 828 17.31 -11.50 -4.03
CA PRO A 828 16.72 -12.42 -3.07
C PRO A 828 15.59 -13.24 -3.68
N LEU A 829 15.44 -14.48 -3.23
CA LEU A 829 14.21 -15.23 -3.38
C LEU A 829 13.25 -14.80 -2.27
N VAL A 830 12.07 -14.30 -2.64
CA VAL A 830 11.03 -13.94 -1.68
C VAL A 830 9.99 -15.05 -1.64
N VAL A 831 9.77 -15.60 -0.45
CA VAL A 831 8.81 -16.70 -0.20
C VAL A 831 7.77 -16.24 0.81
N PHE A 832 6.51 -16.27 0.43
CA PHE A 832 5.39 -16.01 1.34
C PHE A 832 4.76 -17.34 1.74
N GLY A 833 4.44 -17.52 3.03
CA GLY A 833 3.76 -18.73 3.47
C GLY A 833 2.70 -18.50 4.55
N LYS A 834 1.72 -19.39 4.59
CA LYS A 834 0.67 -19.41 5.61
C LYS A 834 0.56 -20.77 6.27
N LYS A 835 0.63 -20.77 7.60
CA LYS A 835 0.40 -21.90 8.48
C LYS A 835 -0.97 -21.77 9.14
N LEU A 836 -1.93 -22.61 8.74
CA LEU A 836 -3.32 -22.51 9.19
C LEU A 836 -3.49 -22.65 10.71
N ASP A 837 -2.73 -23.53 11.34
CA ASP A 837 -2.79 -23.80 12.78
C ASP A 837 -1.84 -22.92 13.61
N GLY A 838 -1.09 -22.00 12.98
CA GLY A 838 -0.10 -21.15 13.65
C GLY A 838 1.11 -21.91 14.22
N GLY A 839 1.29 -23.20 13.89
CA GLY A 839 2.38 -24.02 14.40
C GLY A 839 3.75 -23.58 13.86
N SER A 840 4.70 -23.35 14.76
CA SER A 840 6.09 -23.00 14.39
C SER A 840 6.83 -24.20 13.77
N GLY A 841 7.88 -23.93 13.00
CA GLY A 841 8.67 -24.98 12.33
C GLY A 841 9.85 -24.42 11.55
N ILE A 842 10.44 -25.25 10.69
CA ILE A 842 11.64 -24.91 9.93
C ILE A 842 11.31 -24.99 8.44
N LEU A 843 11.52 -23.88 7.73
CA LEU A 843 11.52 -23.86 6.27
C LEU A 843 12.94 -24.19 5.78
N ARG A 844 13.09 -25.24 4.99
CA ARG A 844 14.36 -25.66 4.39
C ARG A 844 14.35 -25.36 2.90
N VAL A 845 15.34 -24.60 2.45
CA VAL A 845 15.60 -24.23 1.05
C VAL A 845 16.78 -25.04 0.56
N LYS A 846 16.57 -25.87 -0.46
CA LYS A 846 17.60 -26.69 -1.10
C LYS A 846 17.73 -26.32 -2.56
N GLY A 847 18.93 -26.31 -3.12
CA GLY A 847 19.15 -26.03 -4.54
C GLY A 847 20.49 -26.56 -5.03
N ILE A 848 20.76 -26.38 -6.32
CA ILE A 848 22.01 -26.77 -6.98
C ILE A 848 22.79 -25.51 -7.36
N ALA A 849 23.95 -25.35 -6.73
CA ALA A 849 24.91 -24.30 -7.06
C ALA A 849 25.77 -24.67 -8.28
N ALA A 850 26.54 -23.69 -8.76
CA ALA A 850 27.51 -23.91 -9.83
C ALA A 850 28.48 -25.08 -9.52
N GLY A 851 28.87 -25.82 -10.56
CA GLY A 851 29.62 -27.07 -10.44
C GLY A 851 28.80 -28.28 -9.93
N GLY A 852 27.47 -28.15 -9.79
CA GLY A 852 26.58 -29.24 -9.39
C GLY A 852 26.54 -29.51 -7.88
N LYS A 853 27.10 -28.61 -7.06
CA LYS A 853 27.12 -28.74 -5.59
C LYS A 853 25.73 -28.49 -5.01
N VAL A 854 25.28 -29.35 -4.10
CA VAL A 854 24.03 -29.13 -3.36
C VAL A 854 24.25 -28.02 -2.33
N TYR A 855 23.38 -27.02 -2.36
CA TYR A 855 23.29 -25.95 -1.37
C TYR A 855 22.03 -26.14 -0.55
N GLU A 856 22.12 -25.84 0.74
CA GLU A 856 21.00 -25.96 1.65
C GLU A 856 21.06 -24.90 2.74
N GLN A 857 19.90 -24.30 3.05
CA GLN A 857 19.75 -23.34 4.12
C GLN A 857 18.40 -23.54 4.82
N THR A 858 18.37 -23.32 6.13
CA THR A 858 17.16 -23.47 6.94
C THR A 858 16.78 -22.17 7.63
N PHE A 859 15.48 -21.99 7.82
CA PHE A 859 14.87 -20.80 8.40
C PHE A 859 13.89 -21.21 9.50
N PRO A 860 14.17 -20.90 10.78
CA PRO A 860 13.20 -21.11 11.84
C PRO A 860 12.07 -20.08 11.70
N ILE A 861 10.84 -20.57 11.56
CA ILE A 861 9.63 -19.77 11.44
C ILE A 861 8.84 -19.89 12.74
N ASN A 862 8.80 -18.80 13.50
CA ASN A 862 8.14 -18.74 14.80
C ASN A 862 7.01 -17.71 14.79
N PHE A 863 5.81 -18.13 15.19
CA PHE A 863 4.61 -17.29 15.21
C PHE A 863 4.25 -16.74 16.61
N ASN A 864 4.94 -17.22 17.67
CA ASN A 864 4.67 -16.85 19.06
C ASN A 864 5.22 -15.48 19.47
N GLN A 865 5.97 -14.82 18.60
CA GLN A 865 6.42 -13.44 18.81
C GLN A 865 5.30 -12.52 18.30
N GLY A 866 4.41 -12.09 19.18
CA GLY A 866 3.20 -11.28 18.88
C GLY A 866 3.44 -9.86 18.36
N GLN A 867 4.49 -9.63 17.59
CA GLN A 867 4.83 -8.35 16.95
C GLN A 867 5.00 -8.58 15.43
N GLY A 868 3.93 -8.98 14.75
CA GLY A 868 3.93 -9.10 13.30
C GLY A 868 3.56 -7.80 12.62
N ASN A 869 4.20 -7.47 11.49
CA ASN A 869 3.76 -6.40 10.61
C ASN A 869 2.49 -6.89 9.88
N PRO A 870 1.30 -6.28 10.09
CA PRO A 870 0.05 -6.75 9.51
C PRO A 870 0.13 -6.95 7.99
N ALA A 871 0.98 -6.16 7.33
CA ALA A 871 1.33 -6.22 5.92
C ALA A 871 1.65 -7.63 5.38
N ILE A 872 2.23 -8.52 6.19
CA ILE A 872 2.67 -9.85 5.73
C ILE A 872 1.46 -10.71 5.34
N ALA A 873 0.37 -10.63 6.10
CA ALA A 873 -0.87 -11.31 5.77
C ALA A 873 -1.46 -10.82 4.44
N GLN A 874 -1.47 -9.49 4.18
CA GLN A 874 -1.93 -8.96 2.89
C GLN A 874 -1.03 -9.37 1.72
N LEU A 875 0.29 -9.34 1.89
CA LEU A 875 1.24 -9.76 0.85
C LEU A 875 1.08 -11.26 0.53
N TRP A 876 0.90 -12.12 1.53
CA TRP A 876 0.57 -13.53 1.30
C TRP A 876 -0.76 -13.68 0.55
N GLY A 877 -1.80 -12.93 0.95
CA GLY A 877 -3.09 -12.94 0.27
C GLY A 877 -2.99 -12.51 -1.19
N ARG A 878 -2.17 -11.50 -1.50
CA ARG A 878 -1.88 -11.05 -2.86
C ARG A 878 -1.12 -12.11 -3.65
N ALA A 879 -0.08 -12.72 -3.07
CA ALA A 879 0.68 -13.80 -3.69
C ALA A 879 -0.20 -15.01 -4.02
N ARG A 880 -1.15 -15.35 -3.14
CA ARG A 880 -2.15 -16.40 -3.38
C ARG A 880 -3.08 -16.08 -4.54
N ILE A 881 -3.63 -14.85 -4.57
CA ILE A 881 -4.52 -14.41 -5.65
C ILE A 881 -3.80 -14.52 -7.00
N LYS A 882 -2.56 -14.02 -7.06
CA LYS A 882 -1.69 -14.12 -8.24
C LYS A 882 -1.48 -15.57 -8.68
N GLU A 883 -1.13 -16.47 -7.77
CA GLU A 883 -0.93 -17.89 -8.10
C GLU A 883 -2.22 -18.58 -8.58
N LEU A 884 -3.37 -18.27 -7.97
CA LEU A 884 -4.67 -18.80 -8.44
C LEU A 884 -5.00 -18.28 -9.84
N MET A 885 -4.71 -17.02 -10.14
CA MET A 885 -4.84 -16.46 -11.48
C MET A 885 -3.92 -17.17 -12.47
N TYR A 886 -2.67 -17.51 -12.08
CA TYR A 886 -1.75 -18.28 -12.91
C TYR A 886 -2.24 -19.69 -13.23
N GLN A 887 -2.98 -20.32 -12.33
CA GLN A 887 -3.57 -21.64 -12.58
C GLN A 887 -4.73 -21.56 -13.59
N MET A 888 -5.36 -20.38 -13.70
CA MET A 888 -6.46 -20.10 -14.62
C MET A 888 -6.00 -19.57 -15.99
N PHE A 889 -4.72 -19.73 -16.36
CA PHE A 889 -4.18 -19.25 -17.66
C PHE A 889 -4.89 -19.86 -18.89
N ARG A 890 -5.57 -21.00 -18.74
CA ARG A 890 -6.36 -21.65 -19.80
C ARG A 890 -7.81 -21.15 -19.89
N GLY A 891 -8.20 -20.24 -19.00
CA GLY A 891 -9.55 -19.74 -18.86
C GLY A 891 -10.03 -19.80 -17.41
N GLU A 892 -11.03 -18.97 -17.11
CA GLU A 892 -11.58 -18.88 -15.76
C GLU A 892 -12.43 -20.11 -15.41
N THR A 893 -12.25 -20.65 -14.21
CA THR A 893 -13.07 -21.73 -13.65
C THR A 893 -13.90 -21.22 -12.47
N PRO A 894 -15.13 -21.73 -12.24
CA PRO A 894 -15.94 -21.34 -11.09
C PRO A 894 -15.23 -21.50 -9.74
N GLU A 895 -14.48 -22.59 -9.58
CA GLU A 895 -13.72 -22.89 -8.36
C GLU A 895 -12.57 -21.90 -8.16
N GLY A 896 -11.85 -21.56 -9.23
CA GLY A 896 -10.76 -20.59 -9.20
C GLY A 896 -11.26 -19.17 -8.88
N ILE A 897 -12.35 -18.74 -9.53
CA ILE A 897 -13.02 -17.47 -9.23
C ILE A 897 -13.45 -17.42 -7.77
N ALA A 898 -14.06 -18.49 -7.25
CA ALA A 898 -14.49 -18.56 -5.86
C ALA A 898 -13.30 -18.50 -4.88
N ALA A 899 -12.22 -19.23 -5.17
CA ALA A 899 -11.01 -19.23 -4.33
C ALA A 899 -10.34 -17.85 -4.29
N ILE A 900 -10.22 -17.17 -5.43
CA ILE A 900 -9.70 -15.80 -5.51
C ILE A 900 -10.62 -14.84 -4.74
N THR A 901 -11.93 -14.89 -5.00
CA THR A 901 -12.91 -14.00 -4.36
C THR A 901 -12.91 -14.19 -2.84
N ASN A 902 -12.88 -15.42 -2.35
CA ASN A 902 -12.88 -15.70 -0.92
C ASN A 902 -11.57 -15.26 -0.26
N THR A 903 -10.42 -15.46 -0.92
CA THR A 903 -9.13 -14.94 -0.45
C THR A 903 -9.16 -13.42 -0.40
N ALA A 904 -9.59 -12.78 -1.48
CA ALA A 904 -9.72 -11.33 -1.56
C ALA A 904 -10.59 -10.75 -0.44
N LEU A 905 -11.77 -11.31 -0.20
CA LEU A 905 -12.65 -10.86 0.90
C LEU A 905 -12.02 -11.09 2.29
N ALA A 906 -11.42 -12.25 2.53
CA ALA A 906 -10.82 -12.61 3.83
C ALA A 906 -9.60 -11.75 4.21
N TYR A 907 -8.89 -11.20 3.22
CA TYR A 907 -7.74 -10.31 3.43
C TYR A 907 -8.06 -8.85 3.08
N ARG A 908 -9.33 -8.56 2.78
CA ARG A 908 -9.81 -7.25 2.31
C ARG A 908 -9.07 -6.72 1.06
N LEU A 909 -8.63 -7.58 0.17
CA LEU A 909 -7.85 -7.23 -1.01
C LEU A 909 -8.72 -6.96 -2.24
N LEU A 910 -8.42 -5.86 -2.94
CA LEU A 910 -8.92 -5.65 -4.29
C LEU A 910 -8.38 -6.73 -5.26
N SER A 911 -9.22 -7.18 -6.18
CA SER A 911 -8.89 -8.20 -7.18
C SER A 911 -9.78 -8.06 -8.42
N LYS A 912 -9.55 -8.89 -9.45
CA LYS A 912 -10.43 -8.98 -10.63
C LYS A 912 -11.90 -9.26 -10.29
N TYR A 913 -12.18 -9.87 -9.14
CA TYR A 913 -13.53 -10.31 -8.71
C TYR A 913 -14.06 -9.63 -7.44
N THR A 914 -13.32 -8.69 -6.84
CA THR A 914 -13.75 -7.86 -5.72
C THR A 914 -13.67 -6.38 -6.07
N ALA A 915 -14.39 -5.53 -5.34
CA ALA A 915 -14.33 -4.08 -5.51
C ALA A 915 -14.63 -3.38 -4.19
N PHE A 916 -14.03 -2.21 -3.98
CA PHE A 916 -14.38 -1.33 -2.86
C PHE A 916 -15.54 -0.42 -3.26
N ILE A 917 -16.53 -0.28 -2.38
CA ILE A 917 -17.68 0.60 -2.56
C ILE A 917 -17.92 1.44 -1.30
N ALA A 918 -17.96 2.75 -1.47
CA ALA A 918 -18.31 3.73 -0.44
C ALA A 918 -19.54 4.52 -0.91
N VAL A 919 -20.55 4.70 -0.05
CA VAL A 919 -21.82 5.36 -0.40
C VAL A 919 -22.25 6.27 0.75
N THR A 920 -22.65 7.50 0.43
CA THR A 920 -23.25 8.40 1.42
C THR A 920 -24.63 7.88 1.85
N GLU A 921 -24.97 7.98 3.14
CA GLU A 921 -26.31 7.65 3.61
C GLU A 921 -27.39 8.60 3.04
N GLU A 922 -27.05 9.89 2.93
CA GLU A 922 -27.95 10.93 2.47
C GLU A 922 -28.06 11.01 0.94
N VAL A 923 -29.24 11.41 0.47
CA VAL A 923 -29.49 11.78 -0.93
C VAL A 923 -28.97 13.20 -1.14
N ARG A 924 -28.01 13.34 -2.05
CA ARG A 924 -27.25 14.59 -2.28
C ARG A 924 -27.69 15.32 -3.53
N VAL A 925 -28.17 14.59 -4.52
CA VAL A 925 -28.64 15.09 -5.81
C VAL A 925 -30.07 14.58 -6.03
N ALA A 926 -30.87 15.27 -6.86
CA ALA A 926 -32.20 14.80 -7.22
C ALA A 926 -32.14 13.36 -7.78
N PRO A 927 -32.92 12.40 -7.23
CA PRO A 927 -32.97 11.05 -7.74
C PRO A 927 -33.33 11.01 -9.23
N ASN A 928 -32.74 10.07 -9.97
CA ASN A 928 -32.90 9.91 -11.41
C ASN A 928 -32.53 11.13 -12.28
N SER A 929 -31.82 12.12 -11.72
CA SER A 929 -31.15 13.12 -12.56
C SER A 929 -30.08 12.44 -13.41
N GLN A 930 -29.88 12.93 -14.64
CA GLN A 930 -28.78 12.47 -15.49
C GLN A 930 -27.53 13.31 -15.17
N PRO A 931 -26.55 12.78 -14.42
CA PRO A 931 -25.30 13.49 -14.19
C PRO A 931 -24.52 13.62 -15.50
N HIS A 932 -23.75 14.69 -15.62
CA HIS A 932 -22.79 14.84 -16.68
C HIS A 932 -21.67 13.82 -16.49
N ALA A 933 -21.53 12.85 -17.40
CA ALA A 933 -20.52 11.80 -17.31
C ALA A 933 -19.21 12.23 -17.99
N VAL A 934 -18.10 12.15 -17.26
CA VAL A 934 -16.77 12.53 -17.73
C VAL A 934 -15.77 11.41 -17.47
N LYS A 935 -15.08 10.97 -18.52
CA LYS A 935 -13.85 10.18 -18.40
C LYS A 935 -12.69 11.15 -18.17
N VAL A 936 -11.99 11.01 -17.06
CA VAL A 936 -10.91 11.91 -16.66
C VAL A 936 -9.68 11.64 -17.54
N PRO A 937 -9.19 12.63 -18.30
CA PRO A 937 -8.03 12.45 -19.16
C PRO A 937 -6.73 12.42 -18.35
N VAL A 938 -5.73 11.70 -18.88
CA VAL A 938 -4.39 11.55 -18.28
C VAL A 938 -3.32 12.17 -19.17
N LYS A 939 -2.17 12.49 -18.57
CA LYS A 939 -0.97 12.96 -19.26
C LYS A 939 -0.46 11.90 -20.24
N LYS A 940 0.16 12.35 -21.34
CA LYS A 940 0.92 11.46 -22.22
C LYS A 940 2.26 11.12 -21.54
N PRO A 941 2.74 9.87 -21.62
CA PRO A 941 4.07 9.53 -21.10
C PRO A 941 5.18 10.41 -21.69
N HIS A 942 6.16 10.73 -20.84
CA HIS A 942 7.30 11.56 -21.18
C HIS A 942 8.11 10.97 -22.34
N GLY A 943 8.55 11.81 -23.28
CA GLY A 943 9.45 11.39 -24.36
C GLY A 943 8.82 10.62 -25.53
N ILE A 944 7.50 10.40 -25.53
CA ILE A 944 6.78 9.78 -26.67
C ILE A 944 6.38 10.86 -27.71
N GLY A 945 6.88 10.75 -28.95
CA GLY A 945 6.71 11.75 -30.03
C GLY A 945 5.26 12.07 -30.40
N GLU A 946 5.01 13.31 -30.88
CA GLU A 946 3.67 13.91 -31.13
C GLU A 946 2.78 13.15 -32.14
N GLU A 947 3.33 12.27 -32.98
CA GLU A 947 2.61 11.65 -34.11
C GLU A 947 1.68 10.47 -33.74
N MET A 948 1.63 9.99 -32.49
CA MET A 948 0.70 8.90 -32.15
C MET A 948 -0.77 9.37 -32.03
N SER A 949 -1.03 10.68 -31.91
CA SER A 949 -2.40 11.22 -31.85
C SER A 949 -2.88 11.62 -33.24
N GLY A 950 -3.37 10.66 -34.02
CA GLY A 950 -4.00 10.97 -35.32
C GLY A 950 -3.91 9.86 -36.37
N GLY A 951 -4.00 8.59 -35.97
CA GLY A 951 -4.33 7.54 -36.91
C GLY A 951 -5.84 7.32 -36.89
N ASP A 952 -6.59 8.01 -37.76
CA ASP A 952 -7.78 7.38 -38.29
C ASP A 952 -7.31 6.04 -38.87
N VAL A 953 -7.63 4.95 -38.17
CA VAL A 953 -7.65 3.64 -38.83
C VAL A 953 -8.72 3.81 -39.89
N ALA A 954 -8.31 4.11 -41.11
CA ALA A 954 -9.18 4.02 -42.26
C ALA A 954 -9.81 2.63 -42.18
N SER A 955 -11.08 2.59 -41.79
CA SER A 955 -11.90 1.39 -41.90
C SER A 955 -11.66 0.86 -43.30
N ALA A 956 -11.21 -0.39 -43.42
CA ALA A 956 -11.18 -1.04 -44.72
C ALA A 956 -12.54 -0.78 -45.39
N PRO A 957 -12.58 -0.28 -46.64
CA PRO A 957 -13.83 0.10 -47.27
C PRO A 957 -14.78 -1.11 -47.21
N GLU A 958 -16.03 -0.88 -46.81
CA GLU A 958 -17.03 -1.95 -46.75
C GLU A 958 -17.00 -2.78 -48.05
N PRO A 959 -17.26 -4.09 -48.01
CA PRO A 959 -17.29 -4.94 -49.21
C PRO A 959 -18.18 -4.36 -50.33
N SER A 960 -19.20 -3.57 -49.96
CA SER A 960 -20.08 -2.81 -50.85
C SER A 960 -19.35 -1.74 -51.68
N GLN A 961 -18.35 -1.07 -51.11
CA GLN A 961 -17.55 -0.02 -51.77
C GLN A 961 -16.46 -0.60 -52.68
N VAL A 962 -15.88 -1.75 -52.32
CA VAL A 962 -14.92 -2.48 -53.19
C VAL A 962 -15.63 -3.05 -54.44
N LEU A 963 -16.87 -3.52 -54.29
CA LEU A 963 -17.71 -3.95 -55.41
C LEU A 963 -18.09 -2.80 -56.35
N ALA A 964 -18.32 -1.58 -55.83
CA ALA A 964 -18.59 -0.41 -56.65
C ALA A 964 -17.37 0.03 -57.48
N VAL A 965 -16.16 -0.03 -56.90
CA VAL A 965 -14.90 0.30 -57.60
C VAL A 965 -14.55 -0.77 -58.65
N LEU A 966 -14.78 -2.06 -58.36
CA LEU A 966 -14.63 -3.14 -59.33
C LEU A 966 -15.65 -3.04 -60.47
N ALA A 967 -16.91 -2.69 -60.17
CA ALA A 967 -17.94 -2.49 -61.19
C ALA A 967 -17.63 -1.28 -62.09
N LEU A 968 -17.10 -0.18 -61.52
CA LEU A 968 -16.67 1.00 -62.27
C LEU A 968 -15.42 0.69 -63.14
N GLY A 969 -14.49 -0.10 -62.61
CA GLY A 969 -13.32 -0.58 -63.35
C GLY A 969 -13.70 -1.49 -64.53
N ILE A 970 -14.62 -2.44 -64.32
CA ILE A 970 -15.13 -3.32 -65.38
C ILE A 970 -15.93 -2.51 -66.41
N TYR A 971 -16.75 -1.54 -65.99
CA TYR A 971 -17.49 -0.65 -66.89
C TYR A 971 -16.55 0.21 -67.76
N LEU A 972 -15.48 0.75 -67.18
CA LEU A 972 -14.49 1.55 -67.91
C LEU A 972 -13.63 0.69 -68.87
N ILE A 973 -13.30 -0.55 -68.50
CA ILE A 973 -12.59 -1.49 -69.37
C ILE A 973 -13.48 -1.93 -70.55
N LEU A 974 -14.77 -2.18 -70.31
CA LEU A 974 -15.74 -2.51 -71.36
C LEU A 974 -16.01 -1.31 -72.29
N LYS A 975 -16.04 -0.09 -71.76
CA LYS A 975 -16.22 1.14 -72.57
C LYS A 975 -14.99 1.46 -73.41
N ARG A 976 -13.77 1.10 -72.94
CA ARG A 976 -12.52 1.28 -73.70
C ARG A 976 -12.34 0.27 -74.84
N LYS A 977 -13.04 -0.87 -74.80
CA LYS A 977 -13.06 -1.87 -75.89
C LYS A 977 -14.04 -1.57 -77.02
N ASN A 978 -14.94 -0.59 -76.87
CA ASN A 978 -15.90 -0.18 -77.92
C ASN A 978 -15.45 1.04 -78.75
N HIS A 979 -14.21 1.52 -78.56
CA HIS A 979 -13.63 2.61 -79.36
C HIS A 979 -12.24 2.30 -79.95
N ARG A 980 -11.91 1.01 -80.12
CA ARG A 980 -10.81 0.57 -81.00
C ARG A 980 -11.13 -0.76 -81.64
#